data_AF-A0AAP4EXX5-F1
#
_entry.id   AF-A0AAP4EXX5-F1
#
_cell.length_a   1.000
_cell.length_b   1.000
_cell.length_c   1.000
_cell.angle_alpha   90.00
_cell.angle_beta   90.00
_cell.angle_gamma   90.00
#
_symmetry.space_group_name_H-M   'P 1'
#
loop_
_entity.id
_entity.type
_entity.pdbx_description
1 polymer ?
#
loop_
_entity_poly.entity_id
_entity_poly.type
_entity_poly.pdbx_seq_one_letter_code
_entity_poly.pdbx_strand_id
1 'polypeptide(L)'
;MKKIILELAGICLAVLFFVLLAGFGRTAPENPMEEGKADASRMYLTSSTLAMDEKQLAGVENANISSGGTGNSAETQEEEQEEEQPEQTEEPLEEEQEEEQTEEPQQNSETNIQSSSPTRNSLTSLIQKHENTNSEQISQDPSGEGTGEEENGQGGGTPTGGNGEIPSDGGGETTLDSAASSLLFTTDLADDTVTEPDYSFHVSLTEAGQKLTLVSQNVILNGAARRCVLGKNQITLQEGYNTVSVSMIFRDSKYNQITAKTKDYVIYYVPESHYLLLVQNARTGGYLTSGGETVVYENNIWIRVIAKKGNTDIGLVQVRINGTQKNPDSDGVYRLSLKNGSNTLKVTAGTGVNQQVFNCTVNYKRADFALTFESSVLTETITGYNFGGYSRCDYKSDSPAFSFRVSCSAPTGTEYISSVLVTKHSGSTDMKNMMDGGGWISLELDASQETAIQVSCVDSDGTVKKYTWYIRYIRNISQEENQKKAPLIQCQLGSETVYYSPYVLPVSAYSWDGNLLHAEKNFVVYLNGVKQEYDSISSPYYEYDLYLTEGENYVVIQAWDSNQYTSTLNLTITFTPEEQSAKIHFILSADVVGLGTMIDEYVTVPAGYTVAQVVEERLAAYAYTTIYSGTPSTSDYFLHHIQKADILSGWSISDAEREWVEMEGFSIGDPVSLDSLGERDFTGGSGWMITLNDYFIGSSMGSRAIRDGDQIHILYTLDVGKDVGVDPDAGIYE
;
A
#
# COMPACT_ATOMS: atom_id res chain seq x y z
N MET A 1 1.46 -31.34 54.92
CA MET A 1 1.55 -32.73 55.43
C MET A 1 0.24 -33.44 55.09
N LYS A 2 0.28 -34.59 54.39
CA LYS A 2 -0.83 -35.53 54.03
C LYS A 2 -2.17 -34.97 53.48
N LYS A 3 -2.62 -35.53 52.34
CA LYS A 3 -4.01 -35.49 51.82
C LYS A 3 -4.94 -36.38 52.65
N ILE A 4 -6.25 -36.13 52.56
CA ILE A 4 -7.43 -37.05 52.58
C ILE A 4 -8.66 -36.14 52.26
N ILE A 5 -9.52 -36.30 51.22
CA ILE A 5 -10.30 -37.46 50.66
C ILE A 5 -11.53 -37.76 51.57
N LEU A 6 -12.80 -37.80 51.14
CA LEU A 6 -13.51 -37.46 49.89
C LEU A 6 -15.05 -37.40 50.21
N GLU A 7 -15.88 -36.86 49.30
CA GLU A 7 -17.35 -37.08 49.09
C GLU A 7 -18.28 -37.52 50.25
N LEU A 8 -19.39 -36.79 50.47
CA LEU A 8 -20.72 -37.12 49.89
C LEU A 8 -21.82 -36.07 50.23
N ALA A 9 -22.89 -36.06 49.42
CA ALA A 9 -24.14 -35.28 49.53
C ALA A 9 -24.00 -33.73 49.50
N GLY A 10 -24.64 -32.98 48.60
CA GLY A 10 -25.66 -33.32 47.61
C GLY A 10 -27.09 -33.14 48.12
N ILE A 11 -27.93 -32.44 47.34
CA ILE A 11 -29.34 -32.07 47.63
C ILE A 11 -29.50 -31.02 48.75
N CYS A 12 -29.29 -29.73 48.44
CA CYS A 12 -29.98 -28.61 49.12
C CYS A 12 -29.81 -27.23 48.44
N LEU A 13 -29.77 -27.16 47.10
CA LEU A 13 -29.52 -25.90 46.37
C LEU A 13 -30.43 -25.76 45.14
N ALA A 14 -31.73 -25.59 45.39
CA ALA A 14 -32.77 -25.46 44.36
C ALA A 14 -33.91 -24.49 44.74
N VAL A 15 -33.77 -23.71 45.82
CA VAL A 15 -34.85 -22.85 46.36
C VAL A 15 -34.30 -21.48 46.81
N LEU A 16 -33.33 -20.93 46.07
CA LEU A 16 -32.69 -19.65 46.42
C LEU A 16 -32.21 -18.89 45.17
N PHE A 17 -33.05 -18.88 44.13
CA PHE A 17 -32.81 -18.14 42.88
C PHE A 17 -34.08 -17.47 42.32
N PHE A 18 -34.95 -17.00 43.23
CA PHE A 18 -36.07 -16.10 42.94
C PHE A 18 -36.12 -15.01 44.02
N VAL A 19 -36.58 -13.81 43.64
CA VAL A 19 -36.59 -12.56 44.43
C VAL A 19 -35.20 -11.95 44.66
N LEU A 20 -34.72 -11.16 43.68
CA LEU A 20 -34.10 -9.83 43.87
C LEU A 20 -33.70 -9.18 42.52
N LEU A 21 -34.68 -8.87 41.67
CA LEU A 21 -34.52 -7.98 40.50
C LEU A 21 -35.72 -7.03 40.39
N ALA A 22 -35.69 -5.96 41.18
CA ALA A 22 -36.59 -4.80 41.05
C ALA A 22 -36.02 -3.61 41.84
N GLY A 23 -35.59 -2.55 41.15
CA GLY A 23 -35.28 -1.25 41.76
C GLY A 23 -33.92 -0.66 41.36
N PHE A 24 -33.98 0.58 40.84
CA PHE A 24 -32.87 1.50 40.56
C PHE A 24 -31.88 1.04 39.46
N GLY A 25 -31.42 1.91 38.55
CA GLY A 25 -31.74 3.33 38.34
C GLY A 25 -30.55 4.03 37.70
N ARG A 26 -30.62 4.38 36.41
CA ARG A 26 -29.51 5.01 35.68
C ARG A 26 -29.33 6.46 36.13
N THR A 27 -28.08 6.85 36.37
CA THR A 27 -27.61 8.26 36.38
C THR A 27 -26.35 8.32 35.54
N ALA A 28 -26.32 9.20 34.54
CA ALA A 28 -25.15 9.36 33.67
C ALA A 28 -24.01 10.07 34.42
N PRO A 29 -22.73 9.84 34.04
CA PRO A 29 -21.63 10.69 34.47
C PRO A 29 -21.68 12.03 33.71
N GLU A 30 -21.55 13.15 34.43
CA GLU A 30 -21.34 14.47 33.84
C GLU A 30 -19.91 14.54 33.26
N ASN A 31 -19.74 15.09 32.06
CA ASN A 31 -18.43 15.35 31.46
C ASN A 31 -18.43 16.76 30.83
N PRO A 32 -17.64 17.72 31.32
CA PRO A 32 -17.73 19.12 30.89
C PRO A 32 -16.91 19.40 29.62
N MET A 33 -17.53 20.05 28.63
CA MET A 33 -16.82 20.73 27.53
C MET A 33 -16.46 22.16 27.93
N GLU A 34 -15.23 22.59 27.63
CA GLU A 34 -14.89 24.02 27.47
C GLU A 34 -14.85 24.37 25.97
N GLU A 35 -15.30 25.58 25.62
CA GLU A 35 -15.41 26.06 24.23
C GLU A 35 -14.02 26.42 23.64
N GLY A 36 -13.69 26.00 22.41
CA GLY A 36 -12.29 26.08 21.96
C GLY A 36 -11.94 26.05 20.47
N LYS A 37 -12.85 26.30 19.52
CA LYS A 37 -12.59 26.42 18.06
C LYS A 37 -11.84 25.24 17.40
N ALA A 38 -12.57 24.35 16.73
CA ALA A 38 -12.06 23.62 15.58
C ALA A 38 -12.35 24.40 14.27
N ASP A 39 -11.45 24.33 13.29
CA ASP A 39 -11.58 24.97 11.97
C ASP A 39 -12.06 23.93 10.92
N ALA A 40 -12.58 24.39 9.79
CA ALA A 40 -13.30 23.54 8.84
C ALA A 40 -12.40 22.52 8.09
N SER A 41 -12.96 21.32 7.88
CA SER A 41 -12.30 20.20 7.20
C SER A 41 -11.81 20.53 5.79
N ARG A 42 -10.60 20.07 5.45
CA ARG A 42 -10.11 20.09 4.07
C ARG A 42 -10.62 18.87 3.30
N MET A 43 -11.40 19.13 2.27
CA MET A 43 -11.94 18.14 1.33
C MET A 43 -10.84 17.53 0.44
N TYR A 44 -10.82 16.20 0.33
CA TYR A 44 -10.13 15.48 -0.75
C TYR A 44 -11.17 14.74 -1.59
N LEU A 45 -11.18 15.03 -2.89
CA LEU A 45 -11.99 14.32 -3.87
C LEU A 45 -11.24 13.08 -4.36
N THR A 46 -11.92 11.94 -4.40
CA THR A 46 -11.56 10.82 -5.29
C THR A 46 -12.72 10.60 -6.26
N SER A 47 -12.41 10.15 -7.49
CA SER A 47 -13.32 10.32 -8.63
C SER A 47 -13.76 9.00 -9.25
N SER A 48 -15.08 8.84 -9.32
CA SER A 48 -15.84 8.11 -10.36
C SER A 48 -15.55 6.62 -10.60
N THR A 49 -16.63 5.83 -10.45
CA THR A 49 -16.79 4.44 -10.88
C THR A 49 -16.66 4.23 -12.39
N LEU A 50 -16.22 3.03 -12.80
CA LEU A 50 -16.63 2.38 -14.06
C LEU A 50 -16.96 0.90 -13.78
N ALA A 51 -18.06 0.42 -14.37
CA ALA A 51 -18.52 -0.98 -14.29
C ALA A 51 -18.26 -1.72 -15.61
N MET A 52 -18.26 -3.06 -15.58
CA MET A 52 -18.33 -3.91 -16.78
C MET A 52 -19.35 -5.04 -16.62
N ASP A 53 -19.95 -5.45 -17.76
CA ASP A 53 -21.14 -6.30 -17.86
C ASP A 53 -20.83 -7.81 -17.87
N GLU A 54 -21.80 -8.60 -17.40
CA GLU A 54 -21.65 -9.92 -16.79
C GLU A 54 -21.70 -11.09 -17.78
N LYS A 55 -21.31 -10.88 -19.06
CA LYS A 55 -21.76 -11.75 -20.17
C LYS A 55 -20.70 -12.42 -21.04
N GLN A 56 -19.58 -12.88 -20.46
CA GLN A 56 -18.77 -13.98 -21.06
C GLN A 56 -18.30 -15.08 -20.10
N LEU A 57 -18.83 -15.18 -18.87
CA LEU A 57 -18.67 -16.39 -18.04
C LEU A 57 -19.69 -17.48 -18.45
N ALA A 58 -19.47 -18.08 -19.63
CA ALA A 58 -20.34 -19.10 -20.19
C ALA A 58 -19.55 -20.33 -20.69
N GLY A 59 -19.13 -21.18 -19.74
CA GLY A 59 -18.81 -22.59 -20.01
C GLY A 59 -17.33 -22.98 -20.03
N VAL A 60 -16.81 -23.37 -18.86
CA VAL A 60 -16.00 -24.58 -18.71
C VAL A 60 -16.53 -25.36 -17.51
N GLU A 61 -16.66 -26.68 -17.65
CA GLU A 61 -17.27 -27.56 -16.63
C GLU A 61 -16.27 -28.00 -15.54
N ASN A 62 -16.79 -28.45 -14.40
CA ASN A 62 -16.02 -29.06 -13.32
C ASN A 62 -15.25 -30.32 -13.76
N ALA A 63 -13.97 -30.42 -13.38
CA ALA A 63 -13.26 -31.70 -13.24
C ALA A 63 -12.24 -31.65 -12.10
N ASN A 64 -12.37 -32.57 -11.14
CA ASN A 64 -11.61 -32.62 -9.89
C ASN A 64 -10.49 -33.71 -9.97
N ILE A 65 -9.84 -33.98 -8.84
CA ILE A 65 -9.14 -35.22 -8.41
C ILE A 65 -7.77 -35.61 -9.01
N SER A 66 -6.72 -35.23 -8.26
CA SER A 66 -6.04 -36.15 -7.29
C SER A 66 -4.62 -36.69 -7.56
N SER A 67 -3.82 -36.61 -6.48
CA SER A 67 -2.79 -37.57 -6.00
C SER A 67 -1.53 -37.91 -6.82
N GLY A 68 -0.39 -37.40 -6.32
CA GLY A 68 0.52 -38.24 -5.51
C GLY A 68 1.78 -38.82 -6.17
N GLY A 69 2.90 -38.88 -5.43
CA GLY A 69 4.13 -39.57 -5.87
C GLY A 69 5.44 -39.10 -5.20
N THR A 70 5.75 -39.64 -4.04
CA THR A 70 7.02 -39.48 -3.27
C THR A 70 8.30 -39.84 -4.05
N GLY A 71 9.46 -39.18 -3.76
CA GLY A 71 10.69 -39.41 -4.56
C GLY A 71 12.08 -38.90 -4.08
N ASN A 72 12.37 -38.85 -2.77
CA ASN A 72 13.71 -38.80 -2.12
C ASN A 72 14.98 -38.12 -2.76
N SER A 73 15.57 -37.22 -1.95
CA SER A 73 17.03 -37.13 -1.62
C SER A 73 18.07 -36.58 -2.62
N ALA A 74 18.61 -35.39 -2.32
CA ALA A 74 20.06 -35.13 -2.14
C ALA A 74 20.30 -33.78 -1.42
N GLU A 75 21.50 -33.59 -0.84
CA GLU A 75 22.04 -32.33 -0.29
C GLU A 75 22.48 -31.41 -1.47
N THR A 76 22.77 -30.10 -1.35
CA THR A 76 23.73 -29.46 -0.41
C THR A 76 23.68 -27.92 -0.50
N GLN A 77 24.02 -27.23 0.62
CA GLN A 77 24.69 -25.91 0.73
C GLN A 77 24.09 -24.57 0.18
N GLU A 78 24.01 -23.63 1.12
CA GLU A 78 24.56 -22.24 1.11
C GLU A 78 23.84 -21.02 0.47
N GLU A 79 23.95 -19.94 1.26
CA GLU A 79 23.94 -18.50 0.99
C GLU A 79 22.66 -17.79 0.51
N GLU A 80 22.03 -17.13 1.50
CA GLU A 80 21.13 -15.98 1.34
C GLU A 80 21.91 -14.76 0.82
N GLN A 81 21.32 -13.98 -0.09
CA GLN A 81 21.47 -12.52 -0.04
C GLN A 81 20.37 -11.81 -0.84
N GLU A 82 19.44 -11.20 -0.13
CA GLU A 82 18.72 -10.02 -0.60
C GLU A 82 19.64 -8.80 -0.44
N GLU A 83 19.67 -7.88 -1.40
CA GLU A 83 19.96 -6.48 -1.09
C GLU A 83 19.21 -5.57 -2.07
N GLU A 84 18.41 -4.67 -1.53
CA GLU A 84 17.78 -3.59 -2.30
C GLU A 84 18.82 -2.54 -2.69
N GLN A 85 18.54 -1.79 -3.76
CA GLN A 85 19.35 -0.61 -4.07
C GLN A 85 18.64 0.66 -3.55
N PRO A 86 19.27 1.45 -2.66
CA PRO A 86 18.82 2.79 -2.30
C PRO A 86 19.13 3.76 -3.49
N GLU A 87 18.87 5.07 -3.47
CA GLU A 87 18.68 6.05 -2.38
C GLU A 87 17.68 7.13 -2.82
N GLN A 88 17.28 8.05 -1.93
CA GLN A 88 17.78 9.43 -2.00
C GLN A 88 17.33 10.31 -0.83
N THR A 89 18.12 11.34 -0.54
CA THR A 89 17.81 12.49 0.32
C THR A 89 18.22 13.74 -0.47
N GLU A 90 17.46 14.83 -0.40
CA GLU A 90 17.92 16.15 -0.86
C GLU A 90 17.90 17.20 0.26
N GLU A 91 18.51 18.35 -0.03
CA GLU A 91 19.08 19.32 0.90
C GLU A 91 18.07 20.37 1.44
N PRO A 92 18.47 21.16 2.43
CA PRO A 92 17.99 22.52 2.62
C PRO A 92 19.07 23.59 2.30
N LEU A 93 18.64 24.68 1.67
CA LEU A 93 19.38 25.93 1.47
C LEU A 93 18.83 27.02 2.42
N GLU A 94 19.64 28.03 2.75
CA GLU A 94 19.17 29.37 3.17
C GLU A 94 20.25 30.45 2.94
N GLU A 95 19.84 31.71 2.81
CA GLU A 95 20.65 32.87 2.36
C GLU A 95 20.70 34.01 3.41
N GLU A 96 21.59 35.01 3.24
CA GLU A 96 21.45 36.36 3.84
C GLU A 96 21.95 37.50 2.88
N GLN A 97 21.57 38.76 3.17
CA GLN A 97 21.56 39.95 2.29
C GLN A 97 22.38 41.13 2.87
N GLU A 98 22.68 42.26 2.20
CA GLU A 98 22.38 42.79 0.84
C GLU A 98 23.73 43.28 0.18
N GLU A 99 23.98 44.34 -0.62
CA GLU A 99 23.38 45.57 -1.20
C GLU A 99 24.30 45.89 -2.45
N GLU A 100 24.03 46.68 -3.51
CA GLU A 100 22.94 47.59 -3.94
C GLU A 100 22.96 47.74 -5.51
N GLN A 101 22.42 48.85 -6.04
CA GLN A 101 22.30 49.39 -7.42
C GLN A 101 23.55 49.36 -8.34
N THR A 102 23.47 49.36 -9.69
CA THR A 102 22.37 49.42 -10.72
C THR A 102 22.82 48.61 -11.97
N GLU A 103 22.13 48.48 -13.13
CA GLU A 103 21.04 49.21 -13.81
C GLU A 103 20.09 48.24 -14.60
N GLU A 104 19.36 48.71 -15.62
CA GLU A 104 18.18 48.04 -16.24
C GLU A 104 18.12 48.25 -17.79
N PRO A 105 17.16 47.69 -18.58
CA PRO A 105 16.16 46.63 -18.31
C PRO A 105 15.92 45.58 -19.46
N GLN A 106 14.94 44.69 -19.25
CA GLN A 106 14.16 43.88 -20.22
C GLN A 106 14.79 42.59 -20.81
N GLN A 107 14.08 41.45 -20.94
CA GLN A 107 12.68 41.09 -20.59
C GLN A 107 12.45 39.56 -20.51
N ASN A 108 11.58 39.11 -19.59
CA ASN A 108 10.71 37.88 -19.60
C ASN A 108 11.34 36.46 -19.85
N SER A 109 10.84 35.35 -19.29
CA SER A 109 9.84 35.08 -18.22
C SER A 109 9.95 33.61 -17.71
N GLU A 110 9.54 33.38 -16.46
CA GLU A 110 8.80 32.20 -15.93
C GLU A 110 9.30 30.74 -16.10
N THR A 111 9.81 30.19 -14.98
CA THR A 111 9.40 28.96 -14.23
C THR A 111 9.32 27.58 -14.94
N ASN A 112 10.05 26.54 -14.48
CA ASN A 112 9.80 25.62 -13.34
C ASN A 112 8.63 24.61 -13.63
N ILE A 113 8.57 23.33 -13.20
CA ILE A 113 8.81 22.67 -11.89
C ILE A 113 9.36 21.22 -12.04
N GLN A 114 9.96 20.69 -10.95
CA GLN A 114 10.15 19.28 -10.47
C GLN A 114 9.13 18.18 -10.94
N SER A 115 9.28 16.84 -10.74
CA SER A 115 10.31 15.97 -10.09
C SER A 115 10.05 14.46 -10.34
N SER A 116 11.07 13.60 -10.05
CA SER A 116 10.97 12.20 -9.52
C SER A 116 10.34 11.06 -10.36
N SER A 117 10.56 9.81 -9.93
CA SER A 117 10.05 8.57 -10.55
C SER A 117 10.01 7.39 -9.54
N PRO A 118 9.10 6.39 -9.67
CA PRO A 118 9.05 5.19 -8.83
C PRO A 118 9.75 3.94 -9.43
N THR A 119 9.72 2.81 -8.71
CA THR A 119 10.52 1.57 -8.93
C THR A 119 9.76 0.39 -9.58
N ARG A 120 10.25 -0.86 -9.45
CA ARG A 120 10.19 -1.91 -10.51
C ARG A 120 9.13 -3.03 -10.31
N ASN A 121 8.32 -3.22 -11.36
CA ASN A 121 8.07 -4.43 -12.18
C ASN A 121 8.04 -5.87 -11.58
N SER A 122 7.11 -6.68 -12.12
CA SER A 122 7.20 -8.14 -12.23
C SER A 122 7.01 -8.55 -13.71
N LEU A 123 7.80 -9.50 -14.24
CA LEU A 123 7.79 -9.83 -15.68
C LEU A 123 8.41 -11.21 -16.01
N THR A 124 7.66 -12.31 -15.85
CA THR A 124 8.18 -13.68 -16.13
C THR A 124 7.23 -14.58 -16.95
N SER A 125 6.08 -14.07 -17.40
CA SER A 125 4.99 -14.86 -18.00
C SER A 125 4.83 -14.74 -19.53
N LEU A 126 5.61 -13.89 -20.20
CA LEU A 126 5.37 -13.51 -21.61
C LEU A 126 6.08 -14.38 -22.67
N ILE A 127 6.81 -15.43 -22.29
CA ILE A 127 7.54 -16.30 -23.24
C ILE A 127 7.32 -17.79 -22.95
N GLN A 128 6.15 -18.31 -23.30
CA GLN A 128 6.03 -19.69 -23.76
C GLN A 128 4.77 -19.97 -24.58
N LYS A 129 4.91 -20.92 -25.52
CA LYS A 129 3.83 -21.68 -26.18
C LYS A 129 2.88 -20.93 -27.12
N HIS A 130 3.27 -20.84 -28.39
CA HIS A 130 2.40 -21.29 -29.49
C HIS A 130 3.27 -21.89 -30.60
N GLU A 131 2.89 -23.06 -31.11
CA GLU A 131 3.60 -23.73 -32.21
C GLU A 131 2.58 -24.37 -33.16
N ASN A 132 2.77 -24.15 -34.47
CA ASN A 132 2.16 -24.87 -35.59
C ASN A 132 0.61 -24.76 -35.77
N THR A 133 0.05 -24.74 -36.98
CA THR A 133 0.63 -24.97 -38.33
C THR A 133 -0.18 -24.24 -39.42
N ASN A 134 0.49 -23.80 -40.50
CA ASN A 134 0.03 -23.73 -41.92
C ASN A 134 -1.31 -23.02 -42.29
N SER A 135 -1.47 -22.37 -43.46
CA SER A 135 -0.58 -22.17 -44.63
C SER A 135 -1.19 -21.16 -45.62
N GLU A 136 -0.33 -20.41 -46.34
CA GLU A 136 -0.50 -19.98 -47.76
C GLU A 136 -1.71 -19.07 -48.15
N GLN A 137 -1.67 -18.17 -49.16
CA GLN A 137 -0.67 -17.87 -50.21
C GLN A 137 -0.89 -16.43 -50.79
N ILE A 138 0.15 -15.85 -51.44
CA ILE A 138 0.16 -15.03 -52.69
C ILE A 138 -1.06 -14.09 -52.96
N SER A 139 -1.03 -12.75 -52.94
CA SER A 139 -0.14 -11.67 -53.48
C SER A 139 -0.63 -11.02 -54.81
N GLN A 140 0.00 -9.90 -55.21
CA GLN A 140 -0.09 -9.16 -56.50
C GLN A 140 -1.07 -7.97 -56.63
N ASP A 141 -0.55 -6.79 -56.24
CA ASP A 141 -0.58 -5.53 -57.01
C ASP A 141 -0.05 -5.76 -58.46
N PRO A 142 -0.51 -5.04 -59.53
CA PRO A 142 0.21 -3.81 -59.91
C PRO A 142 -0.55 -2.70 -60.70
N SER A 143 -0.20 -1.44 -60.40
CA SER A 143 0.14 -0.34 -61.36
C SER A 143 -0.93 0.33 -62.27
N GLY A 144 -0.65 1.61 -62.64
CA GLY A 144 -1.35 2.37 -63.71
C GLY A 144 -1.67 3.84 -63.37
N GLU A 145 -0.66 4.69 -63.13
CA GLU A 145 -0.25 5.80 -64.02
C GLU A 145 -1.27 6.95 -64.25
N GLY A 146 -0.82 8.21 -64.02
CA GLY A 146 -1.53 9.42 -64.51
C GLY A 146 -1.39 10.66 -63.61
N THR A 147 -0.50 11.60 -63.97
CA THR A 147 -0.32 12.90 -63.29
C THR A 147 -1.25 13.99 -63.84
N GLY A 148 -1.80 14.85 -62.97
CA GLY A 148 -2.51 16.08 -63.36
C GLY A 148 -2.98 16.87 -62.12
N GLU A 149 -2.88 18.20 -62.17
CA GLU A 149 -2.98 19.08 -60.99
C GLU A 149 -4.35 19.78 -60.83
N GLU A 150 -4.69 20.01 -59.55
CA GLU A 150 -5.45 21.12 -58.95
C GLU A 150 -6.98 21.35 -59.15
N GLU A 151 -7.59 21.65 -57.99
CA GLU A 151 -8.83 22.40 -57.67
C GLU A 151 -10.12 22.24 -58.49
N ASN A 152 -11.17 21.69 -57.85
CA ASN A 152 -12.32 22.45 -57.32
C ASN A 152 -13.39 21.53 -56.68
N GLY A 153 -14.19 22.02 -55.71
CA GLY A 153 -15.40 21.32 -55.24
C GLY A 153 -15.92 21.76 -53.87
N GLN A 154 -17.18 22.21 -53.79
CA GLN A 154 -17.80 22.76 -52.56
C GLN A 154 -19.21 22.19 -52.32
N GLY A 155 -19.47 21.69 -51.11
CA GLY A 155 -20.79 21.27 -50.60
C GLY A 155 -21.21 19.83 -50.95
N GLY A 156 -22.03 19.15 -50.16
CA GLY A 156 -22.51 19.49 -48.80
C GLY A 156 -23.76 18.71 -48.37
N GLY A 157 -23.73 18.10 -47.17
CA GLY A 157 -24.93 17.68 -46.42
C GLY A 157 -25.16 16.17 -46.20
N THR A 158 -24.61 15.63 -45.10
CA THR A 158 -25.20 14.64 -44.14
C THR A 158 -25.80 13.29 -44.60
N PRO A 159 -25.82 12.23 -43.74
CA PRO A 159 -25.02 11.93 -42.54
C PRO A 159 -24.55 10.43 -42.43
N THR A 160 -24.08 10.03 -41.23
CA THR A 160 -23.98 8.66 -40.66
C THR A 160 -22.98 7.63 -41.19
N GLY A 161 -22.19 7.05 -40.26
CA GLY A 161 -21.85 5.62 -40.22
C GLY A 161 -20.39 5.22 -40.41
N GLY A 162 -19.72 4.75 -39.34
CA GLY A 162 -18.44 4.03 -39.43
C GLY A 162 -17.44 4.38 -38.33
N ASN A 163 -17.57 3.79 -37.13
CA ASN A 163 -16.57 3.96 -36.06
C ASN A 163 -15.27 3.24 -36.43
N GLY A 164 -14.14 3.94 -36.30
CA GLY A 164 -12.86 3.32 -35.99
C GLY A 164 -12.69 3.32 -34.47
N GLU A 165 -12.52 2.14 -33.87
CA GLU A 165 -12.32 2.02 -32.42
C GLU A 165 -10.95 2.61 -32.03
N ILE A 166 -10.96 3.58 -31.14
CA ILE A 166 -9.77 3.97 -30.37
C ILE A 166 -9.80 3.09 -29.12
N PRO A 167 -8.87 2.14 -28.92
CA PRO A 167 -8.86 1.31 -27.72
C PRO A 167 -8.56 2.18 -26.50
N SER A 168 -9.48 2.17 -25.53
CA SER A 168 -9.41 2.94 -24.29
C SER A 168 -8.59 2.28 -23.19
N ASP A 169 -8.46 0.95 -23.24
CA ASP A 169 -8.03 0.14 -22.11
C ASP A 169 -6.51 -0.12 -22.17
N GLY A 170 -5.75 0.97 -22.09
CA GLY A 170 -4.30 0.96 -22.23
C GLY A 170 -3.63 2.26 -21.81
N GLY A 171 -2.64 2.18 -20.92
CA GLY A 171 -2.01 3.38 -20.36
C GLY A 171 -1.09 3.14 -19.16
N GLY A 172 -0.84 1.90 -18.75
CA GLY A 172 0.18 1.61 -17.75
C GLY A 172 1.57 1.96 -18.29
N GLU A 173 2.38 2.65 -17.48
CA GLU A 173 3.80 2.87 -17.77
C GLU A 173 4.66 1.95 -16.91
N THR A 174 5.77 1.47 -17.48
CA THR A 174 6.63 0.45 -16.87
C THR A 174 8.08 0.74 -17.25
N THR A 175 8.93 1.00 -16.25
CA THR A 175 10.36 1.30 -16.48
C THR A 175 11.22 0.11 -16.09
N LEU A 176 11.86 -0.52 -17.07
CA LEU A 176 12.78 -1.64 -16.88
C LEU A 176 14.15 -1.15 -16.41
N ASP A 177 14.79 -1.95 -15.55
CA ASP A 177 16.23 -1.80 -15.27
C ASP A 177 17.10 -2.28 -16.44
N SER A 178 18.41 -2.14 -16.31
CA SER A 178 19.37 -2.50 -17.36
C SER A 178 19.47 -3.99 -17.66
N ALA A 179 19.16 -4.87 -16.71
CA ALA A 179 19.14 -6.32 -16.91
C ALA A 179 17.86 -6.73 -17.63
N ALA A 180 16.70 -6.28 -17.17
CA ALA A 180 15.41 -6.51 -17.82
C ALA A 180 15.35 -5.87 -19.23
N SER A 181 15.93 -4.68 -19.42
CA SER A 181 16.01 -4.01 -20.73
C SER A 181 16.80 -4.81 -21.76
N SER A 182 17.83 -5.57 -21.33
CA SER A 182 18.62 -6.44 -22.22
C SER A 182 17.80 -7.56 -22.87
N LEU A 183 16.63 -7.90 -22.29
CA LEU A 183 15.68 -8.85 -22.87
C LEU A 183 14.94 -8.26 -24.08
N LEU A 184 14.86 -6.94 -24.24
CA LEU A 184 14.16 -6.27 -25.35
C LEU A 184 15.11 -5.75 -26.43
N PHE A 185 16.27 -5.20 -26.06
CA PHE A 185 17.26 -4.74 -27.02
C PHE A 185 18.70 -4.86 -26.49
N THR A 186 19.65 -4.89 -27.41
CA THR A 186 21.09 -5.01 -27.16
C THR A 186 21.85 -3.84 -27.79
N THR A 187 22.99 -3.51 -27.20
CA THR A 187 23.97 -2.54 -27.72
C THR A 187 25.38 -3.11 -27.58
N ASP A 188 26.33 -2.64 -28.39
CA ASP A 188 27.77 -2.95 -28.25
C ASP A 188 28.55 -1.86 -27.48
N LEU A 189 27.86 -0.87 -26.90
CA LEU A 189 28.44 0.09 -25.96
C LEU A 189 29.17 -0.65 -24.81
N ALA A 190 30.34 -0.13 -24.45
CA ALA A 190 31.18 -0.64 -23.36
C ALA A 190 31.83 0.53 -22.60
N ASP A 191 32.35 0.27 -21.40
CA ASP A 191 33.18 1.23 -20.68
C ASP A 191 34.60 1.22 -21.29
N ASP A 192 35.05 2.35 -21.85
CA ASP A 192 36.18 2.37 -22.80
C ASP A 192 37.04 3.66 -22.71
N THR A 193 38.20 3.66 -23.37
CA THR A 193 39.05 4.84 -23.59
C THR A 193 39.39 4.97 -25.07
N VAL A 194 38.87 6.00 -25.75
CA VAL A 194 39.06 6.19 -27.21
C VAL A 194 39.93 7.40 -27.53
N THR A 195 40.66 7.31 -28.65
CA THR A 195 41.56 8.38 -29.14
C THR A 195 40.92 9.33 -30.14
N GLU A 196 39.72 8.99 -30.64
CA GLU A 196 38.92 9.79 -31.57
C GLU A 196 37.64 10.27 -30.88
N PRO A 197 37.12 11.46 -31.20
CA PRO A 197 35.89 11.97 -30.60
C PRO A 197 34.64 11.20 -31.08
N ASP A 198 34.68 10.63 -32.28
CA ASP A 198 33.54 10.02 -32.94
C ASP A 198 33.42 8.52 -32.58
N TYR A 199 32.66 8.25 -31.51
CA TYR A 199 32.37 6.90 -31.06
C TYR A 199 31.25 6.27 -31.89
N SER A 200 31.51 5.11 -32.48
CA SER A 200 30.52 4.29 -33.20
C SER A 200 30.00 3.17 -32.31
N PHE A 201 28.68 2.95 -32.33
CA PHE A 201 28.05 1.81 -31.63
C PHE A 201 26.88 1.25 -32.47
N HIS A 202 26.44 0.04 -32.17
CA HIS A 202 25.36 -0.68 -32.84
C HIS A 202 24.22 -0.96 -31.85
N VAL A 203 22.97 -0.89 -32.32
CA VAL A 203 21.76 -1.16 -31.53
C VAL A 203 20.85 -2.13 -32.27
N SER A 204 20.36 -3.17 -31.59
CA SER A 204 19.51 -4.21 -32.19
C SER A 204 18.40 -4.66 -31.24
N LEU A 205 17.20 -4.95 -31.76
CA LEU A 205 16.10 -5.53 -30.98
C LEU A 205 16.25 -7.05 -30.86
N THR A 206 15.95 -7.61 -29.70
CA THR A 206 15.84 -9.07 -29.49
C THR A 206 14.55 -9.62 -30.12
N GLU A 207 14.40 -10.94 -30.14
CA GLU A 207 13.13 -11.59 -30.50
C GLU A 207 11.94 -11.19 -29.62
N ALA A 208 12.16 -10.66 -28.41
CA ALA A 208 11.09 -10.15 -27.55
C ALA A 208 10.78 -8.68 -27.86
N GLY A 209 11.81 -7.82 -28.03
CA GLY A 209 11.61 -6.43 -28.45
C GLY A 209 10.95 -6.30 -29.82
N GLN A 210 11.23 -7.24 -30.75
CA GLN A 210 10.59 -7.32 -32.06
C GLN A 210 9.10 -7.67 -32.03
N LYS A 211 8.57 -8.16 -30.89
CA LYS A 211 7.12 -8.45 -30.69
C LYS A 211 6.36 -7.24 -30.14
N LEU A 212 7.05 -6.15 -29.80
CA LEU A 212 6.48 -4.91 -29.28
C LEU A 212 6.56 -3.80 -30.33
N THR A 213 5.66 -2.82 -30.24
CA THR A 213 5.72 -1.63 -31.10
C THR A 213 6.76 -0.66 -30.55
N LEU A 214 7.87 -0.45 -31.25
CA LEU A 214 8.87 0.54 -30.85
C LEU A 214 8.36 1.97 -31.09
N VAL A 215 8.12 2.72 -30.01
CA VAL A 215 7.56 4.09 -30.01
C VAL A 215 8.67 5.14 -30.08
N SER A 216 9.75 4.98 -29.30
CA SER A 216 10.89 5.89 -29.33
C SER A 216 12.23 5.17 -29.11
N GLN A 217 13.31 5.77 -29.59
CA GLN A 217 14.67 5.25 -29.48
C GLN A 217 15.65 6.45 -29.40
N ASN A 218 16.38 6.56 -28.30
CA ASN A 218 17.30 7.66 -28.03
C ASN A 218 18.63 7.14 -27.47
N VAL A 219 19.73 7.80 -27.84
CA VAL A 219 20.99 7.77 -27.09
C VAL A 219 21.05 8.99 -26.18
N ILE A 220 21.43 8.79 -24.93
CA ILE A 220 21.64 9.84 -23.94
C ILE A 220 23.15 9.98 -23.79
N LEU A 221 23.69 11.15 -24.16
CA LEU A 221 25.12 11.48 -24.04
C LEU A 221 25.26 12.67 -23.09
N ASN A 222 25.93 12.47 -21.95
CA ASN A 222 26.15 13.49 -20.92
C ASN A 222 24.84 14.18 -20.51
N GLY A 223 23.78 13.38 -20.29
CA GLY A 223 22.41 13.83 -20.01
C GLY A 223 21.59 14.29 -21.23
N ALA A 224 22.22 14.64 -22.34
CA ALA A 224 21.51 15.12 -23.54
C ALA A 224 21.00 13.95 -24.39
N ALA A 225 19.67 13.79 -24.43
CA ALA A 225 19.01 12.81 -25.31
C ALA A 225 19.05 13.24 -26.79
N ARG A 226 19.33 12.28 -27.68
CA ARG A 226 19.31 12.43 -29.14
C ARG A 226 18.71 11.18 -29.77
N ARG A 227 17.88 11.33 -30.81
CA ARG A 227 17.29 10.19 -31.53
C ARG A 227 18.39 9.32 -32.15
N CYS A 228 18.33 8.01 -31.88
CA CYS A 228 19.21 7.01 -32.49
C CYS A 228 18.48 6.21 -33.58
N VAL A 229 19.14 5.20 -34.15
CA VAL A 229 18.56 4.22 -35.09
C VAL A 229 18.86 2.80 -34.63
N LEU A 230 18.02 1.84 -35.04
CA LEU A 230 18.43 0.43 -35.08
C LEU A 230 19.51 0.27 -36.17
N GLY A 231 20.52 -0.55 -35.90
CA GLY A 231 21.74 -0.63 -36.70
C GLY A 231 22.88 0.24 -36.15
N LYS A 232 23.75 0.74 -37.04
CA LYS A 232 24.91 1.55 -36.65
C LYS A 232 24.53 2.99 -36.32
N ASN A 233 25.04 3.48 -35.20
CA ASN A 233 24.99 4.85 -34.71
C ASN A 233 26.40 5.45 -34.59
N GLN A 234 26.48 6.77 -34.42
CA GLN A 234 27.70 7.52 -34.17
C GLN A 234 27.39 8.72 -33.29
N ILE A 235 28.23 8.99 -32.29
CA ILE A 235 28.15 10.13 -31.38
C ILE A 235 29.52 10.79 -31.24
N THR A 236 29.55 12.12 -31.14
CA THR A 236 30.77 12.89 -30.91
C THR A 236 30.89 13.21 -29.42
N LEU A 237 31.90 12.64 -28.78
CA LEU A 237 32.22 12.75 -27.36
C LEU A 237 32.90 14.09 -27.03
N GLN A 238 32.78 14.51 -25.78
CA GLN A 238 33.56 15.62 -25.20
C GLN A 238 34.89 15.08 -24.66
N GLU A 239 35.96 15.89 -24.67
CA GLU A 239 37.26 15.43 -24.15
C GLU A 239 37.18 15.18 -22.64
N GLY A 240 37.73 14.05 -22.18
CA GLY A 240 37.59 13.57 -20.82
C GLY A 240 36.42 12.61 -20.66
N TYR A 241 35.68 12.76 -19.55
CA TYR A 241 34.63 11.85 -19.10
C TYR A 241 33.33 12.04 -19.89
N ASN A 242 32.75 10.94 -20.38
CA ASN A 242 31.41 10.92 -20.95
C ASN A 242 30.58 9.78 -20.35
N THR A 243 29.27 10.02 -20.20
CA THR A 243 28.27 9.00 -19.89
C THR A 243 27.41 8.76 -21.13
N VAL A 244 27.22 7.50 -21.49
CA VAL A 244 26.43 7.10 -22.65
C VAL A 244 25.47 5.98 -22.27
N SER A 245 24.19 6.12 -22.58
CA SER A 245 23.20 5.04 -22.51
C SER A 245 22.22 5.10 -23.67
N VAL A 246 21.55 3.98 -23.94
CA VAL A 246 20.43 3.93 -24.89
C VAL A 246 19.14 3.73 -24.11
N SER A 247 18.12 4.50 -24.46
CA SER A 247 16.76 4.40 -23.92
C SER A 247 15.78 4.19 -25.08
N MET A 248 14.87 3.22 -24.92
CA MET A 248 13.79 2.93 -25.84
C MET A 248 12.45 2.98 -25.10
N ILE A 249 11.40 3.38 -25.79
CA ILE A 249 10.02 3.21 -25.32
C ILE A 249 9.34 2.25 -26.29
N PHE A 250 8.87 1.12 -25.78
CA PHE A 250 8.05 0.15 -26.49
C PHE A 250 6.58 0.29 -26.07
N ARG A 251 5.69 -0.32 -26.86
CA ARG A 251 4.27 -0.45 -26.57
C ARG A 251 3.78 -1.87 -26.83
N ASP A 252 3.01 -2.42 -25.90
CA ASP A 252 2.39 -3.74 -26.02
C ASP A 252 1.08 -3.70 -26.84
N SER A 253 0.43 -4.85 -27.02
CA SER A 253 -0.86 -4.94 -27.71
C SER A 253 -2.06 -4.36 -26.92
N LYS A 254 -1.83 -3.97 -25.67
CA LYS A 254 -2.78 -3.27 -24.78
C LYS A 254 -2.38 -1.80 -24.58
N TYR A 255 -1.57 -1.24 -25.50
CA TYR A 255 -1.15 0.16 -25.53
C TYR A 255 -0.31 0.66 -24.33
N ASN A 256 0.07 -0.20 -23.38
CA ASN A 256 0.93 0.13 -22.24
C ASN A 256 2.34 0.48 -22.71
N GLN A 257 3.00 1.45 -22.05
CA GLN A 257 4.34 1.91 -22.41
C GLN A 257 5.41 1.24 -21.55
N ILE A 258 6.42 0.67 -22.21
CA ILE A 258 7.55 0.00 -21.57
C ILE A 258 8.83 0.79 -21.90
N THR A 259 9.31 1.57 -20.94
CA THR A 259 10.59 2.29 -21.01
C THR A 259 11.72 1.32 -20.64
N ALA A 260 12.67 1.14 -21.55
CA ALA A 260 13.80 0.24 -21.37
C ALA A 260 15.11 1.02 -21.58
N LYS A 261 15.97 1.06 -20.56
CA LYS A 261 17.25 1.80 -20.57
C LYS A 261 18.42 0.84 -20.31
N THR A 262 19.51 0.98 -21.06
CA THR A 262 20.78 0.33 -20.70
C THR A 262 21.32 0.89 -19.38
N LYS A 263 22.34 0.23 -18.81
CA LYS A 263 23.20 0.94 -17.85
C LYS A 263 23.84 2.16 -18.52
N ASP A 264 24.28 3.13 -17.74
CA ASP A 264 25.17 4.15 -18.24
C ASP A 264 26.59 3.58 -18.37
N TYR A 265 27.17 3.74 -19.56
CA TYR A 265 28.54 3.35 -19.89
C TYR A 265 29.44 4.58 -19.78
N VAL A 266 30.64 4.38 -19.23
CA VAL A 266 31.64 5.46 -19.06
C VAL A 266 32.67 5.39 -20.18
N ILE A 267 32.70 6.40 -21.05
CA ILE A 267 33.62 6.46 -22.19
C ILE A 267 34.52 7.67 -22.06
N TYR A 268 35.83 7.43 -21.94
CA TYR A 268 36.83 8.48 -21.88
C TYR A 268 37.37 8.78 -23.28
N TYR A 269 37.05 9.95 -23.85
CA TYR A 269 37.72 10.44 -25.06
C TYR A 269 39.00 11.17 -24.66
N VAL A 270 40.14 10.65 -25.10
CA VAL A 270 41.48 11.13 -24.76
C VAL A 270 42.30 11.17 -26.06
N PRO A 271 42.52 12.35 -26.69
CA PRO A 271 43.34 12.45 -27.89
C PRO A 271 44.72 11.80 -27.73
N GLU A 272 45.33 11.28 -28.81
CA GLU A 272 46.65 10.62 -28.74
C GLU A 272 47.77 11.45 -28.07
N SER A 273 47.65 12.79 -28.13
CA SER A 273 48.57 13.74 -27.51
C SER A 273 48.33 13.96 -26.01
N HIS A 274 47.13 13.65 -25.52
CA HIS A 274 46.63 13.95 -24.18
C HIS A 274 46.72 12.74 -23.23
N TYR A 275 46.45 12.99 -21.95
CA TYR A 275 46.79 12.10 -20.84
C TYR A 275 45.64 12.00 -19.84
N LEU A 276 45.22 10.77 -19.54
CA LEU A 276 44.22 10.42 -18.54
C LEU A 276 44.89 9.92 -17.27
N LEU A 277 44.42 10.37 -16.11
CA LEU A 277 44.84 9.87 -14.79
C LEU A 277 43.63 9.75 -13.86
N LEU A 278 43.22 8.52 -13.60
CA LEU A 278 42.12 8.18 -12.69
C LEU A 278 42.67 7.41 -11.48
N VAL A 279 42.04 7.61 -10.32
CA VAL A 279 42.34 6.87 -9.10
C VAL A 279 41.05 6.25 -8.58
N GLN A 280 41.02 4.94 -8.46
CA GLN A 280 39.85 4.16 -8.04
C GLN A 280 40.10 3.55 -6.67
N ASN A 281 39.12 3.61 -5.76
CA ASN A 281 39.13 2.81 -4.54
C ASN A 281 38.98 1.33 -4.92
N ALA A 282 40.02 0.53 -4.65
CA ALA A 282 40.11 -0.85 -5.09
C ALA A 282 39.19 -1.82 -4.31
N ARG A 283 38.50 -1.35 -3.25
CA ARG A 283 37.48 -2.12 -2.53
C ARG A 283 36.06 -1.79 -2.95
N THR A 284 35.73 -0.52 -3.11
CA THR A 284 34.35 -0.07 -3.42
C THR A 284 34.10 0.16 -4.91
N GLY A 285 35.13 0.14 -5.76
CA GLY A 285 35.03 0.44 -7.19
C GLY A 285 34.80 1.93 -7.53
N GLY A 286 34.45 2.77 -6.55
CA GLY A 286 34.25 4.20 -6.74
C GLY A 286 35.55 4.95 -7.08
N TYR A 287 35.46 5.97 -7.95
CA TYR A 287 36.59 6.84 -8.28
C TYR A 287 36.75 7.97 -7.26
N LEU A 288 38.00 8.39 -7.02
CA LEU A 288 38.34 9.55 -6.19
C LEU A 288 38.47 10.80 -7.07
N THR A 289 38.03 11.94 -6.56
CA THR A 289 38.07 13.23 -7.27
C THR A 289 39.38 13.97 -7.02
N SER A 290 40.02 14.51 -8.08
CA SER A 290 41.23 15.32 -7.94
C SER A 290 40.90 16.68 -7.34
N GLY A 291 41.62 17.08 -6.29
CA GLY A 291 41.31 18.25 -5.45
C GLY A 291 40.24 17.99 -4.39
N GLY A 292 39.57 16.83 -4.41
CA GLY A 292 38.50 16.49 -3.48
C GLY A 292 38.99 15.83 -2.18
N GLU A 293 38.07 15.75 -1.20
CA GLU A 293 38.27 15.04 0.06
C GLU A 293 37.45 13.74 0.09
N THR A 294 37.89 12.77 0.88
CA THR A 294 37.15 11.52 1.14
C THR A 294 37.39 11.08 2.59
N VAL A 295 36.39 10.47 3.22
CA VAL A 295 36.46 9.96 4.61
C VAL A 295 36.56 8.44 4.59
N VAL A 296 37.44 7.87 5.42
CA VAL A 296 37.55 6.42 5.61
C VAL A 296 37.64 6.07 7.09
N TYR A 297 37.10 4.90 7.46
CA TYR A 297 37.05 4.43 8.84
C TYR A 297 38.11 3.37 9.19
N GLU A 298 38.85 2.91 8.18
CA GLU A 298 40.01 2.04 8.35
C GLU A 298 41.34 2.80 8.28
N ASN A 299 42.35 2.27 8.96
CA ASN A 299 43.74 2.79 8.96
C ASN A 299 44.48 2.65 7.61
N ASN A 300 43.76 2.31 6.53
CA ASN A 300 44.31 2.06 5.22
C ASN A 300 43.26 2.34 4.13
N ILE A 301 43.72 2.76 2.95
CA ILE A 301 42.93 2.82 1.72
C ILE A 301 43.67 2.03 0.63
N TRP A 302 42.93 1.28 -0.19
CA TRP A 302 43.49 0.54 -1.32
C TRP A 302 43.09 1.26 -2.60
N ILE A 303 44.05 1.57 -3.48
CA ILE A 303 43.74 2.23 -4.75
C ILE A 303 44.31 1.48 -5.96
N ARG A 304 43.56 1.51 -7.06
CA ARG A 304 44.07 1.28 -8.41
C ARG A 304 44.29 2.63 -9.09
N VAL A 305 45.32 2.71 -9.94
CA VAL A 305 45.60 3.90 -10.75
C VAL A 305 45.50 3.51 -12.21
N ILE A 306 44.65 4.21 -12.97
CA ILE A 306 44.56 4.08 -14.42
C ILE A 306 45.24 5.32 -14.99
N ALA A 307 46.35 5.11 -15.71
CA ALA A 307 47.13 6.17 -16.31
C ALA A 307 47.37 5.85 -17.79
N LYS A 308 46.80 6.65 -18.69
CA LYS A 308 46.89 6.43 -20.15
C LYS A 308 47.33 7.69 -20.90
N LYS A 309 47.99 7.51 -22.04
CA LYS A 309 48.21 8.54 -23.07
C LYS A 309 47.47 8.09 -24.32
N GLY A 310 46.48 8.84 -24.77
CA GLY A 310 45.44 8.27 -25.63
C GLY A 310 44.86 7.00 -24.99
N ASN A 311 44.82 5.88 -25.74
CA ASN A 311 44.48 4.55 -25.22
C ASN A 311 45.71 3.66 -24.90
N THR A 312 46.91 4.23 -24.69
CA THR A 312 48.12 3.47 -24.29
C THR A 312 48.44 3.65 -22.81
N ASP A 313 48.56 2.55 -22.06
CA ASP A 313 48.90 2.60 -20.62
C ASP A 313 50.30 3.16 -20.34
N ILE A 314 50.43 3.94 -19.27
CA ILE A 314 51.66 4.61 -18.84
C ILE A 314 52.23 3.88 -17.61
N GLY A 315 53.24 3.04 -17.81
CA GLY A 315 53.93 2.37 -16.69
C GLY A 315 54.70 3.29 -15.73
N LEU A 316 54.84 4.58 -16.05
CA LEU A 316 55.50 5.59 -15.21
C LEU A 316 54.50 6.31 -14.29
N VAL A 317 53.97 5.57 -13.31
CA VAL A 317 53.13 6.08 -12.21
C VAL A 317 53.94 6.15 -10.91
N GLN A 318 53.80 7.24 -10.17
CA GLN A 318 54.29 7.37 -8.80
C GLN A 318 53.14 7.76 -7.87
N VAL A 319 52.81 6.89 -6.90
CA VAL A 319 51.88 7.17 -5.81
C VAL A 319 52.67 7.63 -4.59
N ARG A 320 52.17 8.67 -3.91
CA ARG A 320 52.67 9.17 -2.63
C ARG A 320 51.51 9.32 -1.65
N ILE A 321 51.68 8.85 -0.42
CA ILE A 321 50.77 9.11 0.70
C ILE A 321 51.56 9.84 1.79
N ASN A 322 51.08 11.01 2.20
CA ASN A 322 51.80 11.92 3.11
C ASN A 322 53.25 12.16 2.66
N GLY A 323 53.43 12.46 1.37
CA GLY A 323 54.74 12.63 0.70
C GLY A 323 55.57 11.35 0.51
N THR A 324 55.24 10.26 1.22
CA THR A 324 56.00 8.99 1.18
C THR A 324 55.61 8.18 -0.06
N GLN A 325 56.58 7.87 -0.91
CA GLN A 325 56.33 7.08 -2.13
C GLN A 325 55.95 5.63 -1.81
N LYS A 326 55.02 5.11 -2.60
CA LYS A 326 54.50 3.74 -2.52
C LYS A 326 54.52 3.10 -3.91
N ASN A 327 54.76 1.80 -3.93
CA ASN A 327 54.66 0.94 -5.11
C ASN A 327 53.34 0.15 -5.04
N PRO A 328 52.81 -0.37 -6.15
CA PRO A 328 51.71 -1.32 -6.11
C PRO A 328 52.23 -2.70 -5.67
N ASP A 329 51.33 -3.53 -5.15
CA ASP A 329 51.57 -4.95 -4.94
C ASP A 329 51.41 -5.74 -6.26
N SER A 330 51.56 -7.07 -6.22
CA SER A 330 51.53 -7.93 -7.42
C SER A 330 50.20 -7.97 -8.18
N ASP A 331 49.13 -7.45 -7.60
CA ASP A 331 47.80 -7.29 -8.20
C ASP A 331 47.54 -5.89 -8.78
N GLY A 332 48.57 -5.03 -8.83
CA GLY A 332 48.48 -3.64 -9.30
C GLY A 332 47.81 -2.68 -8.31
N VAL A 333 47.42 -3.15 -7.12
CA VAL A 333 46.78 -2.33 -6.09
C VAL A 333 47.82 -1.70 -5.18
N TYR A 334 47.70 -0.41 -4.91
CA TYR A 334 48.51 0.30 -3.92
C TYR A 334 47.79 0.24 -2.57
N ARG A 335 48.33 -0.52 -1.61
CA ARG A 335 47.81 -0.60 -0.23
C ARG A 335 48.44 0.50 0.63
N LEU A 336 47.70 1.58 0.88
CA LEU A 336 48.19 2.81 1.51
C LEU A 336 47.78 2.88 2.98
N SER A 337 48.75 2.83 3.88
CA SER A 337 48.54 3.06 5.33
C SER A 337 48.30 4.54 5.63
N LEU A 338 47.36 4.83 6.53
CA LEU A 338 46.90 6.17 6.88
C LEU A 338 47.21 6.50 8.36
N LYS A 339 47.34 7.79 8.66
CA LYS A 339 47.42 8.35 10.02
C LYS A 339 46.04 8.92 10.38
N ASN A 340 45.66 8.86 11.66
CA ASN A 340 44.38 9.41 12.11
C ASN A 340 44.31 10.92 11.80
N GLY A 341 43.17 11.38 11.31
CA GLY A 341 43.00 12.71 10.71
C GLY A 341 43.31 12.74 9.22
N SER A 342 43.72 13.91 8.73
CA SER A 342 43.93 14.17 7.31
C SER A 342 45.21 13.52 6.75
N ASN A 343 45.10 12.92 5.57
CA ASN A 343 46.22 12.36 4.81
C ASN A 343 46.23 12.90 3.38
N THR A 344 47.42 13.20 2.84
CA THR A 344 47.57 13.71 1.48
C THR A 344 47.94 12.59 0.51
N LEU A 345 46.99 12.16 -0.32
CA LEU A 345 47.23 11.29 -1.46
C LEU A 345 47.66 12.15 -2.67
N LYS A 346 48.79 11.81 -3.28
CA LYS A 346 49.25 12.41 -4.54
C LYS A 346 49.68 11.32 -5.51
N VAL A 347 49.13 11.33 -6.71
CA VAL A 347 49.51 10.42 -7.80
C VAL A 347 50.01 11.24 -8.98
N THR A 348 51.13 10.85 -9.56
CA THR A 348 51.70 11.51 -10.74
C THR A 348 52.01 10.49 -11.83
N ALA A 349 51.58 10.76 -13.06
CA ALA A 349 51.82 9.89 -14.21
C ALA A 349 52.55 10.65 -15.32
N GLY A 350 53.52 10.00 -15.97
CA GLY A 350 54.31 10.62 -17.05
C GLY A 350 55.44 11.53 -16.56
N THR A 351 56.12 12.18 -17.51
CA THR A 351 57.42 12.84 -17.30
C THR A 351 57.55 14.18 -18.01
N GLY A 352 58.24 15.13 -17.38
CA GLY A 352 58.51 16.45 -17.96
C GLY A 352 57.26 17.32 -18.04
N VAL A 353 57.11 18.07 -19.14
CA VAL A 353 55.95 18.95 -19.38
C VAL A 353 54.62 18.19 -19.55
N ASN A 354 54.67 16.88 -19.77
CA ASN A 354 53.51 16.01 -19.97
C ASN A 354 53.18 15.15 -18.73
N GLN A 355 53.42 15.67 -17.53
CA GLN A 355 53.11 14.97 -16.28
C GLN A 355 51.70 15.33 -15.79
N GLN A 356 50.82 14.33 -15.69
CA GLN A 356 49.54 14.48 -14.99
C GLN A 356 49.71 14.37 -13.49
N VAL A 357 48.92 15.12 -12.74
CA VAL A 357 48.98 15.22 -11.28
C VAL A 357 47.59 15.16 -10.67
N PHE A 358 47.33 14.09 -9.92
CA PHE A 358 46.15 13.90 -9.09
C PHE A 358 46.51 14.17 -7.62
N ASN A 359 45.67 14.89 -6.88
CA ASN A 359 45.80 15.05 -5.43
C ASN A 359 44.43 14.83 -4.76
N CYS A 360 44.38 14.25 -3.56
CA CYS A 360 43.14 14.06 -2.81
C CYS A 360 43.44 14.02 -1.30
N THR A 361 42.53 14.57 -0.48
CA THR A 361 42.61 14.44 0.98
C THR A 361 41.87 13.18 1.43
N VAL A 362 42.57 12.27 2.10
CA VAL A 362 41.98 11.06 2.71
C VAL A 362 41.93 11.24 4.23
N ASN A 363 40.76 11.62 4.74
CA ASN A 363 40.51 11.83 6.16
C ASN A 363 40.19 10.49 6.83
N TYR A 364 41.17 9.88 7.50
CA TYR A 364 40.96 8.66 8.27
C TYR A 364 40.45 9.02 9.67
N LYS A 365 39.21 8.62 9.99
CA LYS A 365 38.66 8.66 11.35
C LYS A 365 38.65 7.27 11.96
N ARG A 366 39.39 7.06 13.05
CA ARG A 366 39.49 5.74 13.71
C ARG A 366 38.15 5.30 14.32
N ALA A 367 37.65 4.15 13.86
CA ALA A 367 36.39 3.54 14.35
C ALA A 367 36.53 2.86 15.74
N ASP A 368 37.10 3.56 16.73
CA ASP A 368 37.10 3.09 18.12
C ASP A 368 35.74 3.31 18.81
N PHE A 369 34.91 4.23 18.27
CA PHE A 369 33.61 4.54 18.83
C PHE A 369 32.56 3.49 18.44
N ALA A 370 32.05 2.80 19.46
CA ALA A 370 31.09 1.73 19.37
C ALA A 370 29.90 1.98 20.31
N LEU A 371 28.70 1.61 19.88
CA LEU A 371 27.48 1.58 20.69
C LEU A 371 27.03 0.13 20.83
N THR A 372 26.89 -0.37 22.06
CA THR A 372 26.41 -1.74 22.33
C THR A 372 25.04 -1.72 22.98
N PHE A 373 24.15 -2.59 22.50
CA PHE A 373 22.84 -2.93 23.06
C PHE A 373 22.87 -4.37 23.54
N GLU A 374 22.30 -4.64 24.70
CA GLU A 374 22.24 -5.98 25.30
C GLU A 374 20.87 -6.20 25.96
N SER A 375 20.27 -7.36 25.72
CA SER A 375 18.96 -7.79 26.20
C SER A 375 18.94 -9.32 26.36
N SER A 376 17.80 -9.88 26.78
CA SER A 376 17.61 -11.33 26.88
C SER A 376 17.57 -12.09 25.56
N VAL A 377 17.39 -11.42 24.42
CA VAL A 377 17.27 -12.03 23.07
C VAL A 377 18.24 -11.48 22.03
N LEU A 378 18.79 -10.28 22.24
CA LEU A 378 19.73 -9.62 21.32
C LEU A 378 20.90 -9.01 22.08
N THR A 379 22.12 -9.20 21.57
CA THR A 379 23.33 -8.46 21.97
C THR A 379 24.06 -8.05 20.71
N GLU A 380 24.27 -6.75 20.51
CA GLU A 380 24.76 -6.18 19.25
C GLU A 380 25.66 -4.97 19.49
N THR A 381 26.69 -4.80 18.65
CA THR A 381 27.64 -3.69 18.73
C THR A 381 27.73 -2.97 17.38
N ILE A 382 27.38 -1.69 17.37
CA ILE A 382 27.31 -0.80 16.21
C ILE A 382 28.56 0.07 16.15
N THR A 383 29.22 0.12 14.99
CA THR A 383 30.45 0.90 14.75
C THR A 383 30.48 1.53 13.37
N GLY A 384 31.21 2.64 13.22
CA GLY A 384 31.58 3.18 11.91
C GLY A 384 30.38 3.61 11.06
N TYR A 385 30.17 2.93 9.93
CA TYR A 385 29.12 3.24 8.96
C TYR A 385 27.75 2.65 9.33
N ASN A 386 27.66 1.73 10.30
CA ASN A 386 26.38 1.14 10.72
C ASN A 386 25.49 2.14 11.49
N PHE A 387 26.06 3.24 12.00
CA PHE A 387 25.30 4.31 12.64
C PHE A 387 24.37 5.01 11.63
N GLY A 388 23.10 5.17 12.00
CA GLY A 388 22.01 5.61 11.13
C GLY A 388 21.04 4.48 10.78
N GLY A 389 21.49 3.23 10.80
CA GLY A 389 20.68 2.04 10.54
C GLY A 389 19.81 1.58 11.71
N TYR A 390 19.27 0.37 11.56
CA TYR A 390 18.41 -0.29 12.55
C TYR A 390 18.57 -1.82 12.51
N SER A 391 18.15 -2.49 13.59
CA SER A 391 18.01 -3.96 13.68
C SER A 391 16.61 -4.33 14.20
N ARG A 392 16.11 -5.52 13.85
CA ARG A 392 14.83 -6.07 14.34
C ARG A 392 15.03 -7.38 15.09
N CYS A 393 14.25 -7.65 16.14
CA CYS A 393 14.19 -8.98 16.76
C CYS A 393 12.84 -9.32 17.41
N ASP A 394 12.45 -10.60 17.31
CA ASP A 394 11.32 -11.18 18.04
C ASP A 394 11.65 -11.38 19.53
N TYR A 395 10.77 -10.93 20.42
CA TYR A 395 10.76 -11.29 21.84
C TYR A 395 9.56 -12.18 22.14
N LYS A 396 9.79 -13.50 22.27
CA LYS A 396 8.75 -14.50 22.55
C LYS A 396 8.68 -14.79 24.06
N SER A 397 7.59 -14.38 24.71
CA SER A 397 7.45 -14.39 26.17
C SER A 397 5.98 -14.50 26.60
N ASP A 398 5.68 -14.97 27.81
CA ASP A 398 4.33 -14.90 28.41
C ASP A 398 4.00 -13.49 28.96
N SER A 399 5.04 -12.77 29.39
CA SER A 399 4.99 -11.41 29.91
C SER A 399 5.56 -10.39 28.92
N PRO A 400 4.95 -9.19 28.78
CA PRO A 400 5.53 -8.09 28.00
C PRO A 400 6.76 -7.45 28.66
N ALA A 401 7.07 -7.78 29.92
CA ALA A 401 8.20 -7.21 30.65
C ALA A 401 9.53 -7.52 29.97
N PHE A 402 10.27 -6.48 29.59
CA PHE A 402 11.51 -6.53 28.85
C PHE A 402 12.55 -5.62 29.50
N SER A 403 13.79 -6.10 29.55
CA SER A 403 14.93 -5.37 30.10
C SER A 403 16.07 -5.37 29.10
N PHE A 404 16.68 -4.20 28.90
CA PHE A 404 17.85 -4.02 28.06
C PHE A 404 18.83 -3.05 28.72
N ARG A 405 20.10 -3.08 28.31
CA ARG A 405 21.10 -2.07 28.67
C ARG A 405 21.82 -1.57 27.42
N VAL A 406 22.29 -0.34 27.49
CA VAL A 406 22.99 0.33 26.39
C VAL A 406 24.25 1.02 26.92
N SER A 407 25.34 0.88 26.17
CA SER A 407 26.63 1.48 26.51
C SER A 407 27.37 1.92 25.27
N CYS A 408 27.81 3.18 25.22
CA CYS A 408 28.83 3.60 24.27
C CYS A 408 30.23 3.39 24.85
N SER A 409 31.18 3.00 24.02
CA SER A 409 32.60 3.09 24.34
C SER A 409 33.01 4.57 24.51
N ALA A 410 33.94 4.87 25.41
CA ALA A 410 34.54 6.20 25.52
C ALA A 410 36.07 6.20 25.26
N PRO A 411 36.53 5.99 24.00
CA PRO A 411 37.94 6.04 23.60
C PRO A 411 38.72 7.29 24.04
N THR A 412 38.12 8.49 23.96
CA THR A 412 38.73 9.75 24.42
C THR A 412 38.28 10.14 25.83
N GLY A 413 37.23 9.50 26.36
CA GLY A 413 36.65 9.82 27.66
C GLY A 413 35.69 11.01 27.63
N THR A 414 35.27 11.44 26.44
CA THR A 414 34.35 12.57 26.21
C THR A 414 33.06 12.16 25.51
N GLU A 415 32.97 10.90 25.08
CA GLU A 415 31.83 10.32 24.37
C GLU A 415 30.75 9.84 25.36
N TYR A 416 29.47 10.03 25.01
CA TYR A 416 28.35 9.71 25.92
C TYR A 416 27.04 9.42 25.18
N ILE A 417 26.15 8.63 25.78
CA ILE A 417 24.76 8.47 25.32
C ILE A 417 23.99 9.77 25.60
N SER A 418 23.44 10.41 24.57
CA SER A 418 22.67 11.65 24.67
C SER A 418 21.20 11.39 25.02
N SER A 419 20.56 10.38 24.44
CA SER A 419 19.18 9.94 24.73
C SER A 419 18.96 8.44 24.48
N VAL A 420 17.92 7.86 25.09
CA VAL A 420 17.42 6.50 24.84
C VAL A 420 15.91 6.57 24.65
N LEU A 421 15.49 6.97 23.45
CA LEU A 421 14.08 7.18 23.11
C LEU A 421 13.39 5.84 22.83
N VAL A 422 12.37 5.51 23.63
CA VAL A 422 11.51 4.34 23.40
C VAL A 422 10.15 4.80 22.87
N THR A 423 9.67 4.20 21.79
CA THR A 423 8.40 4.52 21.13
C THR A 423 7.47 3.31 21.07
N LYS A 424 6.19 3.53 21.38
CA LYS A 424 5.08 2.56 21.40
C LYS A 424 3.80 3.22 20.85
N HIS A 425 2.67 2.51 20.81
CA HIS A 425 1.36 3.07 20.44
C HIS A 425 0.96 4.24 21.34
N SER A 426 1.45 4.28 22.59
CA SER A 426 1.22 5.36 23.56
C SER A 426 2.14 6.58 23.38
N GLY A 427 2.92 6.64 22.29
CA GLY A 427 3.91 7.69 22.03
C GLY A 427 5.33 7.33 22.45
N SER A 428 6.16 8.37 22.62
CA SER A 428 7.62 8.25 22.83
C SER A 428 8.07 8.76 24.21
N THR A 429 9.12 8.17 24.78
CA THR A 429 9.69 8.56 26.08
C THR A 429 11.20 8.35 26.10
N ASP A 430 11.99 9.36 26.51
CA ASP A 430 13.43 9.19 26.74
C ASP A 430 13.66 8.50 28.09
N MET A 431 14.15 7.26 28.04
CA MET A 431 14.42 6.40 29.19
C MET A 431 15.88 6.42 29.64
N LYS A 432 16.73 7.30 29.10
CA LYS A 432 18.16 7.38 29.44
C LYS A 432 18.45 7.45 30.95
N ASN A 433 17.61 8.14 31.71
CA ASN A 433 17.77 8.30 33.16
C ASN A 433 16.99 7.24 33.99
N MET A 434 16.40 6.22 33.35
CA MET A 434 15.62 5.15 33.97
C MET A 434 16.44 3.85 34.20
N MET A 435 17.76 3.94 34.16
CA MET A 435 18.68 2.81 34.39
C MET A 435 18.71 2.41 35.86
N ASP A 436 18.71 1.11 36.13
CA ASP A 436 18.92 0.55 37.46
C ASP A 436 20.41 0.56 37.90
N GLY A 437 20.68 0.05 39.11
CA GLY A 437 22.05 -0.03 39.64
C GLY A 437 22.99 -0.98 38.90
N GLY A 438 22.50 -1.77 37.93
CA GLY A 438 23.27 -2.60 37.00
C GLY A 438 23.34 -2.03 35.56
N GLY A 439 22.74 -0.87 35.31
CA GLY A 439 22.67 -0.22 34.00
C GLY A 439 21.49 -0.67 33.12
N TRP A 440 20.53 -1.44 33.66
CA TRP A 440 19.39 -1.96 32.91
C TRP A 440 18.21 -0.98 32.94
N ILE A 441 17.64 -0.71 31.77
CA ILE A 441 16.34 -0.06 31.59
C ILE A 441 15.31 -1.19 31.46
N SER A 442 14.18 -1.08 32.17
CA SER A 442 13.10 -2.07 32.13
C SER A 442 11.77 -1.41 31.80
N LEU A 443 10.96 -2.09 30.98
CA LEU A 443 9.69 -1.61 30.46
C LEU A 443 8.78 -2.76 30.06
N GLU A 444 7.49 -2.51 29.89
CA GLU A 444 6.58 -3.45 29.22
C GLU A 444 6.53 -3.13 27.72
N LEU A 445 6.74 -4.13 26.87
CA LEU A 445 6.65 -4.00 25.41
C LEU A 445 5.20 -3.84 24.94
N ASP A 446 5.06 -3.17 23.81
CA ASP A 446 3.82 -3.07 23.05
C ASP A 446 3.44 -4.44 22.46
N ALA A 447 2.18 -4.86 22.64
CA ALA A 447 1.65 -6.11 22.06
C ALA A 447 0.93 -5.90 20.72
N SER A 448 0.64 -4.64 20.36
CA SER A 448 -0.08 -4.28 19.13
C SER A 448 0.85 -3.95 17.95
N GLN A 449 2.09 -3.54 18.22
CA GLN A 449 3.09 -3.17 17.21
C GLN A 449 4.54 -3.32 17.74
N GLU A 450 5.54 -3.13 16.88
CA GLU A 450 6.95 -3.14 17.29
C GLU A 450 7.26 -1.98 18.26
N THR A 451 7.97 -2.27 19.36
CA THR A 451 8.52 -1.22 20.24
C THR A 451 9.88 -0.79 19.70
N ALA A 452 10.00 0.47 19.27
CA ALA A 452 11.27 1.01 18.78
C ALA A 452 12.09 1.60 19.93
N ILE A 453 13.37 1.23 20.02
CA ILE A 453 14.34 1.74 21.00
C ILE A 453 15.46 2.44 20.22
N GLN A 454 15.39 3.76 20.09
CA GLN A 454 16.41 4.57 19.43
C GLN A 454 17.38 5.17 20.45
N VAL A 455 18.66 4.82 20.32
CA VAL A 455 19.72 5.41 21.15
C VAL A 455 20.45 6.46 20.34
N SER A 456 20.57 7.66 20.90
CA SER A 456 21.50 8.69 20.40
C SER A 456 22.72 8.78 21.31
N CYS A 457 23.89 8.98 20.72
CA CYS A 457 25.15 9.12 21.42
C CYS A 457 26.06 10.13 20.70
N VAL A 458 27.02 10.71 21.41
CA VAL A 458 27.89 11.77 20.91
C VAL A 458 29.33 11.26 20.87
N ASP A 459 29.98 11.39 19.72
CA ASP A 459 31.37 10.98 19.51
C ASP A 459 32.39 12.05 19.98
N SER A 460 33.69 11.73 19.89
CA SER A 460 34.78 12.60 20.33
C SER A 460 34.82 13.97 19.66
N ASP A 461 34.21 14.08 18.47
CA ASP A 461 34.19 15.29 17.66
C ASP A 461 32.94 16.15 17.95
N GLY A 462 32.07 15.69 18.85
CA GLY A 462 30.78 16.31 19.16
C GLY A 462 29.65 15.89 18.20
N THR A 463 29.88 14.92 17.31
CA THR A 463 28.88 14.48 16.33
C THR A 463 27.85 13.56 16.99
N VAL A 464 26.56 13.82 16.77
CA VAL A 464 25.50 12.88 17.17
C VAL A 464 25.49 11.68 16.22
N LYS A 465 25.48 10.47 16.79
CA LYS A 465 25.27 9.18 16.14
C LYS A 465 24.00 8.54 16.71
N LYS A 466 23.22 7.87 15.87
CA LYS A 466 21.98 7.19 16.27
C LYS A 466 21.92 5.76 15.75
N TYR A 467 21.17 4.90 16.42
CA TYR A 467 20.79 3.57 15.93
C TYR A 467 19.46 3.15 16.58
N THR A 468 18.67 2.31 15.91
CA THR A 468 17.32 1.92 16.38
C THR A 468 17.16 0.40 16.45
N TRP A 469 16.66 -0.11 17.57
CA TRP A 469 16.27 -1.51 17.73
C TRP A 469 14.75 -1.64 17.77
N TYR A 470 14.17 -2.38 16.84
CA TYR A 470 12.74 -2.71 16.85
C TYR A 470 12.53 -4.06 17.52
N ILE A 471 11.85 -4.04 18.67
CA ILE A 471 11.55 -5.24 19.46
C ILE A 471 10.09 -5.63 19.21
N ARG A 472 9.87 -6.75 18.53
CA ARG A 472 8.53 -7.28 18.28
C ARG A 472 8.14 -8.26 19.39
N TYR A 473 7.24 -7.85 20.29
CA TYR A 473 6.72 -8.77 21.30
C TYR A 473 5.75 -9.76 20.67
N ILE A 474 5.93 -11.04 20.98
CA ILE A 474 5.03 -12.14 20.59
C ILE A 474 4.65 -12.90 21.86
N ARG A 475 3.37 -12.85 22.23
CA ARG A 475 2.84 -13.46 23.44
C ARG A 475 2.78 -14.98 23.29
N ASN A 476 3.39 -15.71 24.22
CA ASN A 476 3.33 -17.17 24.30
C ASN A 476 2.05 -17.62 25.03
N ILE A 477 0.91 -17.61 24.31
CA ILE A 477 -0.42 -17.83 24.90
C ILE A 477 -0.70 -19.32 25.07
N SER A 478 -1.04 -19.75 26.29
CA SER A 478 -1.54 -21.10 26.54
C SER A 478 -3.00 -21.23 26.07
N GLN A 479 -3.40 -22.42 25.58
CA GLN A 479 -4.78 -22.65 25.10
C GLN A 479 -5.84 -22.32 26.18
N GLU A 480 -5.55 -22.62 27.45
CA GLU A 480 -6.44 -22.35 28.59
C GLU A 480 -6.54 -20.84 28.93
N GLU A 481 -5.50 -20.05 28.65
CA GLU A 481 -5.58 -18.59 28.77
C GLU A 481 -6.29 -17.97 27.57
N ASN A 482 -5.98 -18.42 26.35
CA ASN A 482 -6.64 -17.95 25.15
C ASN A 482 -8.16 -18.14 25.25
N GLN A 483 -8.62 -19.32 25.69
CA GLN A 483 -10.05 -19.60 25.90
C GLN A 483 -10.76 -18.67 26.92
N LYS A 484 -10.03 -17.94 27.77
CA LYS A 484 -10.60 -17.01 28.75
C LYS A 484 -10.63 -15.56 28.26
N LYS A 485 -9.92 -15.26 27.17
CA LYS A 485 -9.70 -13.91 26.63
C LYS A 485 -9.78 -13.85 25.09
N ALA A 486 -10.29 -14.90 24.46
CA ALA A 486 -10.45 -14.97 23.02
C ALA A 486 -11.46 -13.90 22.55
N PRO A 487 -11.23 -13.24 21.41
CA PRO A 487 -12.22 -12.40 20.77
C PRO A 487 -13.57 -13.11 20.58
N LEU A 488 -14.65 -12.41 20.91
CA LEU A 488 -16.00 -12.84 20.61
C LEU A 488 -16.32 -12.47 19.16
N ILE A 489 -16.35 -13.46 18.28
CA ILE A 489 -16.87 -13.31 16.92
C ILE A 489 -18.40 -13.43 17.00
N GLN A 490 -19.12 -12.46 16.44
CA GLN A 490 -20.56 -12.50 16.25
C GLN A 490 -20.87 -12.47 14.76
N CYS A 491 -21.54 -13.52 14.27
CA CYS A 491 -22.30 -13.49 13.03
C CYS A 491 -23.75 -13.80 13.40
N GLN A 492 -24.70 -13.22 12.67
CA GLN A 492 -26.13 -13.39 12.97
C GLN A 492 -26.66 -14.79 12.58
N LEU A 493 -25.86 -15.56 11.82
CA LEU A 493 -26.29 -16.71 11.04
C LEU A 493 -25.44 -17.93 11.37
N GLY A 494 -26.01 -19.13 11.18
CA GLY A 494 -25.43 -20.40 11.60
C GLY A 494 -24.72 -21.16 10.47
N SER A 495 -24.56 -22.48 10.68
CA SER A 495 -24.36 -23.40 9.56
C SER A 495 -25.75 -23.84 9.07
N GLU A 496 -26.12 -23.40 7.87
CA GLU A 496 -27.49 -23.43 7.36
C GLU A 496 -27.54 -23.79 5.86
N THR A 497 -28.75 -23.93 5.31
CA THR A 497 -28.99 -24.08 3.87
C THR A 497 -29.54 -22.77 3.32
N VAL A 498 -29.00 -22.32 2.19
CA VAL A 498 -29.31 -21.02 1.58
C VAL A 498 -29.62 -21.20 0.11
N TYR A 499 -30.45 -20.32 -0.45
CA TYR A 499 -31.08 -20.52 -1.76
C TYR A 499 -30.74 -19.43 -2.79
N TYR A 500 -29.74 -18.59 -2.49
CA TYR A 500 -29.25 -17.50 -3.34
C TYR A 500 -27.74 -17.28 -3.17
N SER A 501 -27.13 -16.59 -4.14
CA SER A 501 -25.74 -16.16 -4.15
C SER A 501 -25.62 -14.85 -4.94
N PRO A 502 -24.83 -13.84 -4.51
CA PRO A 502 -24.03 -13.82 -3.28
C PRO A 502 -24.88 -13.85 -2.00
N TYR A 503 -24.34 -14.46 -0.95
CA TYR A 503 -24.94 -14.51 0.37
C TYR A 503 -24.26 -13.48 1.28
N VAL A 504 -25.01 -12.44 1.68
CA VAL A 504 -24.47 -11.41 2.58
C VAL A 504 -24.32 -11.96 4.00
N LEU A 505 -23.07 -12.06 4.48
CA LEU A 505 -22.71 -12.47 5.84
C LEU A 505 -22.27 -11.25 6.67
N PRO A 506 -23.11 -10.73 7.59
CA PRO A 506 -22.70 -9.73 8.56
C PRO A 506 -21.84 -10.35 9.66
N VAL A 507 -20.65 -9.80 9.87
CA VAL A 507 -19.66 -10.21 10.89
C VAL A 507 -19.23 -9.01 11.72
N SER A 508 -19.36 -9.12 13.03
CA SER A 508 -18.69 -8.24 13.99
C SER A 508 -17.77 -9.07 14.90
N ALA A 509 -16.77 -8.45 15.49
CA ALA A 509 -15.90 -9.10 16.45
C ALA A 509 -15.56 -8.13 17.60
N TYR A 510 -15.39 -8.66 18.80
CA TYR A 510 -15.09 -7.88 19.99
C TYR A 510 -13.90 -8.47 20.75
N SER A 511 -13.05 -7.63 21.32
CA SER A 511 -12.03 -8.06 22.29
C SER A 511 -12.69 -8.57 23.58
N TRP A 512 -11.91 -9.27 24.41
CA TRP A 512 -12.41 -9.85 25.67
C TRP A 512 -12.89 -8.82 26.71
N ASP A 513 -12.44 -7.57 26.58
CA ASP A 513 -12.87 -6.41 27.37
C ASP A 513 -14.01 -5.60 26.72
N GLY A 514 -14.51 -6.04 25.56
CA GLY A 514 -15.74 -5.54 24.93
C GLY A 514 -15.58 -4.45 23.88
N ASN A 515 -14.35 -4.10 23.48
CA ASN A 515 -14.11 -3.13 22.41
C ASN A 515 -14.39 -3.77 21.04
N LEU A 516 -14.99 -3.01 20.12
CA LEU A 516 -15.20 -3.45 18.73
C LEU A 516 -13.84 -3.65 18.02
N LEU A 517 -13.73 -4.72 17.26
CA LEU A 517 -12.58 -5.06 16.41
C LEU A 517 -12.90 -4.75 14.95
N HIS A 518 -11.95 -4.14 14.25
CA HIS A 518 -12.12 -3.76 12.84
C HIS A 518 -11.76 -4.90 11.88
N ALA A 519 -12.48 -5.00 10.78
CA ALA A 519 -12.12 -5.88 9.66
C ALA A 519 -10.71 -5.57 9.13
N GLU A 520 -10.08 -6.56 8.51
CA GLU A 520 -8.69 -6.60 8.00
C GLU A 520 -7.59 -6.46 9.07
N LYS A 521 -7.72 -5.48 9.97
CA LYS A 521 -6.77 -5.16 11.04
C LYS A 521 -6.84 -6.14 12.21
N ASN A 522 -8.04 -6.57 12.57
CA ASN A 522 -8.30 -7.41 13.75
C ASN A 522 -9.11 -8.67 13.45
N PHE A 523 -9.74 -8.80 12.28
CA PHE A 523 -10.28 -10.09 11.83
C PHE A 523 -10.32 -10.20 10.31
N VAL A 524 -10.33 -11.43 9.81
CA VAL A 524 -10.40 -11.78 8.39
C VAL A 524 -11.39 -12.93 8.18
N VAL A 525 -12.18 -12.84 7.10
CA VAL A 525 -13.09 -13.87 6.63
C VAL A 525 -12.48 -14.61 5.45
N TYR A 526 -12.64 -15.93 5.40
CA TYR A 526 -12.26 -16.78 4.27
C TYR A 526 -13.47 -17.59 3.80
N LEU A 527 -13.70 -17.64 2.48
CA LEU A 527 -14.68 -18.50 1.83
C LEU A 527 -13.93 -19.57 1.03
N ASN A 528 -14.16 -20.85 1.32
CA ASN A 528 -13.52 -21.99 0.66
C ASN A 528 -11.98 -21.91 0.62
N GLY A 529 -11.37 -21.20 1.59
CA GLY A 529 -9.93 -20.96 1.71
C GLY A 529 -9.42 -19.66 1.08
N VAL A 530 -10.26 -18.89 0.38
CA VAL A 530 -9.92 -17.60 -0.25
C VAL A 530 -10.28 -16.45 0.70
N LYS A 531 -9.34 -15.53 0.98
CA LYS A 531 -9.65 -14.31 1.78
C LYS A 531 -10.74 -13.51 1.08
N GLN A 532 -11.73 -13.05 1.84
CA GLN A 532 -12.73 -12.09 1.41
C GLN A 532 -12.39 -10.71 2.00
N GLU A 533 -12.67 -9.65 1.25
CA GLU A 533 -12.82 -8.30 1.80
C GLU A 533 -14.30 -8.07 2.14
N TYR A 534 -14.62 -6.99 2.86
CA TYR A 534 -16.02 -6.62 3.15
C TYR A 534 -16.55 -5.66 2.06
N ASP A 535 -17.85 -5.75 1.78
CA ASP A 535 -18.52 -5.04 0.69
C ASP A 535 -19.37 -3.85 1.19
N SER A 536 -19.88 -3.94 2.42
CA SER A 536 -20.58 -2.83 3.11
C SER A 536 -20.34 -2.84 4.63
N ILE A 537 -20.66 -1.74 5.29
CA ILE A 537 -20.64 -1.61 6.75
C ILE A 537 -22.06 -1.30 7.24
N SER A 538 -22.55 -2.13 8.14
CA SER A 538 -23.82 -1.96 8.88
C SER A 538 -23.49 -2.07 10.37
N SER A 539 -22.78 -1.06 10.88
CA SER A 539 -22.10 -1.08 12.17
C SER A 539 -23.04 -1.54 13.31
N PRO A 540 -22.61 -2.47 14.18
CA PRO A 540 -21.23 -2.94 14.39
C PRO A 540 -20.72 -4.01 13.39
N TYR A 541 -21.52 -4.39 12.39
CA TYR A 541 -21.17 -5.45 11.45
C TYR A 541 -20.45 -4.92 10.20
N TYR A 542 -19.47 -5.69 9.75
CA TYR A 542 -18.89 -5.64 8.40
C TYR A 542 -19.57 -6.75 7.58
N GLU A 543 -20.06 -6.41 6.39
CA GLU A 543 -20.85 -7.31 5.54
C GLU A 543 -20.00 -7.87 4.40
N TYR A 544 -20.11 -9.17 4.14
CA TYR A 544 -19.32 -9.89 3.14
C TYR A 544 -20.24 -10.59 2.13
N ASP A 545 -20.13 -10.29 0.84
CA ASP A 545 -20.92 -10.89 -0.25
C ASP A 545 -20.28 -12.23 -0.67
N LEU A 546 -20.72 -13.31 -0.04
CA LEU A 546 -20.14 -14.64 -0.27
C LEU A 546 -20.70 -15.26 -1.56
N TYR A 547 -19.89 -15.33 -2.62
CA TYR A 547 -20.25 -15.99 -3.88
C TYR A 547 -20.11 -17.51 -3.75
N LEU A 548 -21.23 -18.21 -3.57
CA LEU A 548 -21.28 -19.63 -3.19
C LEU A 548 -21.30 -20.59 -4.38
N THR A 549 -20.62 -21.72 -4.25
CA THR A 549 -20.78 -22.87 -5.16
C THR A 549 -21.87 -23.82 -4.66
N GLU A 550 -22.62 -24.46 -5.56
CA GLU A 550 -23.66 -25.43 -5.20
C GLU A 550 -23.11 -26.58 -4.33
N GLY A 551 -23.77 -26.86 -3.20
CA GLY A 551 -23.30 -27.78 -2.17
C GLY A 551 -22.71 -27.07 -0.94
N GLU A 552 -21.84 -27.76 -0.20
CA GLU A 552 -21.19 -27.23 1.00
C GLU A 552 -20.12 -26.19 0.68
N ASN A 553 -20.20 -25.03 1.33
CA ASN A 553 -19.18 -23.98 1.33
C ASN A 553 -18.67 -23.78 2.76
N TYR A 554 -17.36 -23.68 2.94
CA TYR A 554 -16.73 -23.55 4.25
C TYR A 554 -16.29 -22.10 4.49
N VAL A 555 -16.87 -21.46 5.50
CA VAL A 555 -16.50 -20.11 5.92
C VAL A 555 -15.66 -20.19 7.20
N VAL A 556 -14.51 -19.51 7.20
CA VAL A 556 -13.62 -19.43 8.36
C VAL A 556 -13.40 -17.96 8.71
N ILE A 557 -13.79 -17.56 9.92
CA ILE A 557 -13.57 -16.21 10.46
C ILE A 557 -12.48 -16.31 11.52
N GLN A 558 -11.37 -15.60 11.33
CA GLN A 558 -10.24 -15.55 12.27
C GLN A 558 -10.13 -14.15 12.85
N ALA A 559 -10.10 -14.02 14.18
CA ALA A 559 -10.04 -12.73 14.87
C ALA A 559 -8.93 -12.69 15.92
N TRP A 560 -8.33 -11.51 16.13
CA TRP A 560 -7.27 -11.25 17.12
C TRP A 560 -7.37 -9.84 17.72
N ASP A 561 -7.09 -9.73 19.02
CA ASP A 561 -7.06 -8.44 19.73
C ASP A 561 -5.66 -7.82 19.81
N SER A 562 -5.56 -6.59 20.34
CA SER A 562 -4.30 -5.88 20.58
C SER A 562 -3.40 -6.53 21.65
N ASN A 563 -3.90 -7.51 22.40
CA ASN A 563 -3.12 -8.32 23.34
C ASN A 563 -2.63 -9.64 22.73
N GLN A 564 -2.95 -9.91 21.45
CA GLN A 564 -2.66 -11.10 20.65
C GLN A 564 -3.51 -12.34 21.01
N TYR A 565 -4.58 -12.24 21.79
CA TYR A 565 -5.52 -13.35 21.96
C TYR A 565 -6.29 -13.59 20.66
N THR A 566 -6.55 -14.86 20.33
CA THR A 566 -7.10 -15.28 19.03
C THR A 566 -8.41 -16.04 19.15
N SER A 567 -9.24 -15.99 18.12
CA SER A 567 -10.49 -16.72 18.01
C SER A 567 -10.69 -17.22 16.58
N THR A 568 -11.43 -18.30 16.41
CA THR A 568 -11.77 -18.83 15.08
C THR A 568 -13.15 -19.45 15.09
N LEU A 569 -14.04 -18.93 14.25
CA LEU A 569 -15.36 -19.47 13.99
C LEU A 569 -15.34 -20.16 12.61
N ASN A 570 -15.86 -21.39 12.55
CA ASN A 570 -16.00 -22.14 11.31
C ASN A 570 -17.49 -22.38 11.08
N LEU A 571 -17.99 -22.06 9.89
CA LEU A 571 -19.36 -22.27 9.46
C LEU A 571 -19.38 -23.14 8.20
N THR A 572 -20.46 -23.86 7.98
CA THR A 572 -20.71 -24.57 6.71
C THR A 572 -22.05 -24.10 6.15
N ILE A 573 -22.01 -23.43 4.99
CA ILE A 573 -23.16 -22.89 4.31
C ILE A 573 -23.46 -23.79 3.11
N THR A 574 -24.63 -24.42 3.09
CA THR A 574 -25.05 -25.29 1.99
C THR A 574 -25.85 -24.47 0.99
N PHE A 575 -25.29 -24.14 -0.18
CA PHE A 575 -26.03 -23.46 -1.24
C PHE A 575 -26.80 -24.49 -2.07
N THR A 576 -28.10 -24.28 -2.28
CA THR A 576 -28.95 -25.15 -3.10
C THR A 576 -29.98 -24.27 -3.82
N PRO A 577 -30.09 -24.26 -5.15
CA PRO A 577 -30.98 -23.34 -5.87
C PRO A 577 -32.45 -23.80 -5.97
N GLU A 578 -32.90 -24.77 -5.16
CA GLU A 578 -34.17 -25.49 -5.38
C GLU A 578 -35.41 -24.94 -4.62
N GLU A 579 -35.25 -24.00 -3.68
CA GLU A 579 -36.42 -23.39 -3.02
C GLU A 579 -37.15 -22.44 -3.98
N GLN A 580 -38.48 -22.51 -3.98
CA GLN A 580 -39.33 -21.76 -4.92
C GLN A 580 -40.01 -20.55 -4.27
N SER A 581 -40.00 -20.46 -2.94
CA SER A 581 -40.65 -19.38 -2.20
C SER A 581 -40.16 -19.29 -0.75
N ALA A 582 -39.87 -18.08 -0.29
CA ALA A 582 -39.58 -17.76 1.10
C ALA A 582 -40.79 -17.08 1.77
N LYS A 583 -41.01 -17.33 3.06
CA LYS A 583 -42.04 -16.68 3.88
C LYS A 583 -41.40 -15.65 4.80
N ILE A 584 -41.71 -14.38 4.57
CA ILE A 584 -41.18 -13.24 5.32
C ILE A 584 -42.27 -12.55 6.16
N HIS A 585 -41.84 -11.72 7.11
CA HIS A 585 -42.67 -10.80 7.88
C HIS A 585 -42.42 -9.38 7.35
N PHE A 586 -43.46 -8.70 6.85
CA PHE A 586 -43.35 -7.36 6.27
C PHE A 586 -44.09 -6.34 7.12
N ILE A 587 -43.36 -5.30 7.54
CA ILE A 587 -43.87 -4.20 8.36
C ILE A 587 -43.60 -2.87 7.65
N LEU A 588 -44.60 -2.00 7.59
CA LEU A 588 -44.48 -0.60 7.15
C LEU A 588 -45.05 0.31 8.24
N SER A 589 -44.26 1.24 8.76
CA SER A 589 -44.66 2.12 9.87
C SER A 589 -44.23 3.56 9.69
N ALA A 590 -45.09 4.50 10.07
CA ALA A 590 -44.79 5.94 10.13
C ALA A 590 -45.20 6.52 11.50
N ASP A 591 -44.73 5.87 12.56
CA ASP A 591 -45.06 6.17 13.97
C ASP A 591 -44.61 7.58 14.39
N VAL A 592 -43.46 8.06 13.93
CA VAL A 592 -42.90 9.38 14.26
C VAL A 592 -43.75 10.56 13.74
N VAL A 593 -44.55 10.33 12.70
CA VAL A 593 -45.57 11.27 12.19
C VAL A 593 -46.99 10.90 12.63
N GLY A 594 -47.14 10.02 13.61
CA GLY A 594 -48.40 9.67 14.27
C GLY A 594 -49.33 8.73 13.48
N LEU A 595 -48.90 8.22 12.32
CA LEU A 595 -49.72 7.35 11.47
C LEU A 595 -49.71 5.88 11.90
N GLY A 596 -48.67 5.46 12.65
CA GLY A 596 -48.54 4.11 13.17
C GLY A 596 -48.12 3.08 12.12
N THR A 597 -48.31 1.80 12.46
CA THR A 597 -48.13 0.66 11.55
C THR A 597 -49.22 0.65 10.47
N MET A 598 -48.82 0.85 9.21
CA MET A 598 -49.70 0.86 8.03
C MET A 598 -49.85 -0.52 7.39
N ILE A 599 -48.82 -1.36 7.43
CA ILE A 599 -48.84 -2.76 7.00
C ILE A 599 -48.11 -3.59 8.05
N ASP A 600 -48.70 -4.72 8.41
CA ASP A 600 -48.16 -5.81 9.23
C ASP A 600 -48.72 -7.09 8.59
N GLU A 601 -47.87 -7.89 7.94
CA GLU A 601 -48.28 -9.15 7.34
C GLU A 601 -47.18 -10.22 7.31
N TYR A 602 -47.60 -11.49 7.28
CA TYR A 602 -46.75 -12.60 6.92
C TYR A 602 -47.09 -13.04 5.50
N VAL A 603 -46.14 -12.91 4.57
CA VAL A 603 -46.33 -13.16 3.14
C VAL A 603 -45.32 -14.19 2.63
N THR A 604 -45.76 -15.04 1.70
CA THR A 604 -44.88 -15.93 0.93
C THR A 604 -44.62 -15.31 -0.44
N VAL A 605 -43.35 -15.03 -0.72
CA VAL A 605 -42.84 -14.45 -1.97
C VAL A 605 -41.89 -15.46 -2.65
N PRO A 606 -41.55 -15.32 -3.94
CA PRO A 606 -40.56 -16.17 -4.59
C PRO A 606 -39.19 -16.11 -3.90
N ALA A 607 -38.48 -17.23 -3.87
CA ALA A 607 -37.12 -17.28 -3.32
C ALA A 607 -36.14 -16.53 -4.25
N GLY A 608 -35.07 -15.97 -3.67
CA GLY A 608 -34.12 -15.12 -4.40
C GLY A 608 -34.66 -13.74 -4.79
N TYR A 609 -35.85 -13.35 -4.30
CA TYR A 609 -36.29 -11.95 -4.32
C TYR A 609 -35.31 -11.08 -3.53
N THR A 610 -35.17 -9.84 -3.97
CA THR A 610 -34.55 -8.77 -3.18
C THR A 610 -35.56 -8.15 -2.22
N VAL A 611 -35.06 -7.48 -1.20
CA VAL A 611 -35.86 -6.71 -0.25
C VAL A 611 -36.69 -5.63 -0.99
N ALA A 612 -36.12 -4.97 -2.00
CA ALA A 612 -36.83 -4.00 -2.83
C ALA A 612 -37.95 -4.64 -3.68
N GLN A 613 -37.75 -5.84 -4.22
CA GLN A 613 -38.82 -6.57 -4.93
C GLN A 613 -39.98 -6.94 -3.99
N VAL A 614 -39.68 -7.31 -2.74
CA VAL A 614 -40.71 -7.50 -1.71
C VAL A 614 -41.45 -6.18 -1.43
N VAL A 615 -40.72 -5.09 -1.14
CA VAL A 615 -41.29 -3.77 -0.85
C VAL A 615 -42.25 -3.32 -1.96
N GLU A 616 -41.81 -3.32 -3.22
CA GLU A 616 -42.62 -2.92 -4.37
C GLU A 616 -43.87 -3.79 -4.54
N GLU A 617 -43.75 -5.12 -4.40
CA GLU A 617 -44.90 -6.03 -4.52
C GLU A 617 -45.91 -5.82 -3.38
N ARG A 618 -45.45 -5.63 -2.13
CA ARG A 618 -46.34 -5.47 -0.97
C ARG A 618 -47.04 -4.12 -0.97
N LEU A 619 -46.34 -3.05 -1.32
CA LEU A 619 -46.93 -1.71 -1.47
C LEU A 619 -48.00 -1.70 -2.57
N ALA A 620 -47.71 -2.29 -3.74
CA ALA A 620 -48.69 -2.43 -4.81
C ALA A 620 -49.91 -3.28 -4.41
N ALA A 621 -49.71 -4.37 -3.67
CA ALA A 621 -50.80 -5.23 -3.18
C ALA A 621 -51.77 -4.48 -2.23
N TYR A 622 -51.29 -3.50 -1.47
CA TYR A 622 -52.09 -2.64 -0.60
C TYR A 622 -52.55 -1.34 -1.28
N ALA A 623 -52.43 -1.24 -2.61
CA ALA A 623 -52.80 -0.09 -3.44
C ALA A 623 -52.08 1.22 -3.03
N TYR A 624 -50.81 1.11 -2.65
CA TYR A 624 -49.86 2.22 -2.73
C TYR A 624 -49.16 2.21 -4.11
N THR A 625 -48.59 3.34 -4.50
CA THR A 625 -47.63 3.47 -5.60
C THR A 625 -46.37 4.15 -5.11
N THR A 626 -45.23 3.92 -5.75
CA THR A 626 -43.92 4.39 -5.29
C THR A 626 -43.28 5.36 -6.27
N ILE A 627 -42.38 6.20 -5.75
CA ILE A 627 -41.38 6.93 -6.51
C ILE A 627 -40.03 6.38 -6.08
N TYR A 628 -39.33 5.69 -6.98
CA TYR A 628 -37.99 5.14 -6.75
C TYR A 628 -37.02 5.49 -7.90
N SER A 629 -35.73 5.41 -7.62
CA SER A 629 -34.65 5.33 -8.61
C SER A 629 -34.15 3.89 -8.76
N GLY A 630 -33.45 3.62 -9.86
CA GLY A 630 -32.83 2.32 -10.14
C GLY A 630 -33.82 1.22 -10.52
N THR A 631 -33.37 -0.03 -10.44
CA THR A 631 -34.24 -1.21 -10.63
C THR A 631 -34.33 -2.01 -9.32
N PRO A 632 -35.51 -2.48 -8.88
CA PRO A 632 -35.64 -3.23 -7.62
C PRO A 632 -34.77 -4.50 -7.49
N SER A 633 -34.11 -4.97 -8.55
CA SER A 633 -33.17 -6.10 -8.53
C SER A 633 -31.70 -5.70 -8.74
N THR A 634 -31.34 -4.43 -8.52
CA THR A 634 -29.97 -3.93 -8.64
C THR A 634 -29.62 -2.94 -7.51
N SER A 635 -28.33 -2.78 -7.23
CA SER A 635 -27.81 -1.93 -6.15
C SER A 635 -28.09 -0.42 -6.30
N ASP A 636 -28.58 0.02 -7.46
CA ASP A 636 -29.01 1.40 -7.72
C ASP A 636 -30.44 1.72 -7.24
N TYR A 637 -31.17 0.73 -6.69
CA TYR A 637 -32.51 0.95 -6.16
C TYR A 637 -32.49 1.88 -4.94
N PHE A 638 -33.39 2.88 -4.95
CA PHE A 638 -33.57 3.82 -3.86
C PHE A 638 -35.02 4.38 -3.83
N LEU A 639 -35.70 4.30 -2.68
CA LEU A 639 -37.13 4.62 -2.53
C LEU A 639 -37.34 6.04 -2.00
N HIS A 640 -37.71 6.98 -2.88
CA HIS A 640 -37.93 8.39 -2.52
C HIS A 640 -39.25 8.57 -1.76
N HIS A 641 -40.38 8.11 -2.31
CA HIS A 641 -41.70 8.28 -1.67
C HIS A 641 -42.64 7.07 -1.87
N ILE A 642 -43.55 6.90 -0.92
CA ILE A 642 -44.71 6.02 -0.97
C ILE A 642 -45.96 6.91 -1.09
N GLN A 643 -46.85 6.59 -2.03
CA GLN A 643 -47.99 7.42 -2.42
C GLN A 643 -49.30 6.65 -2.37
N LYS A 644 -50.36 7.31 -1.89
CA LYS A 644 -51.73 6.81 -1.85
C LYS A 644 -52.66 7.97 -1.47
N ALA A 645 -53.85 8.01 -2.05
CA ALA A 645 -54.83 9.04 -1.72
C ALA A 645 -55.09 9.10 -0.20
N ASP A 646 -54.98 10.30 0.39
CA ASP A 646 -55.09 10.55 1.82
C ASP A 646 -54.09 9.74 2.70
N ILE A 647 -52.88 9.39 2.22
CA ILE A 647 -51.88 8.65 3.02
C ILE A 647 -51.51 9.35 4.33
N LEU A 648 -51.50 10.70 4.34
CA LEU A 648 -51.24 11.50 5.54
C LEU A 648 -52.51 11.85 6.34
N SER A 649 -53.63 11.15 6.15
CA SER A 649 -54.88 11.49 6.85
C SER A 649 -54.76 11.33 8.36
N GLY A 650 -54.72 12.45 9.08
CA GLY A 650 -54.57 12.47 10.54
C GLY A 650 -53.13 12.43 11.05
N TRP A 651 -52.13 12.75 10.21
CA TRP A 651 -50.74 12.88 10.64
C TRP A 651 -50.60 13.85 11.83
N SER A 652 -49.71 13.54 12.78
CA SER A 652 -49.36 14.42 13.89
C SER A 652 -47.98 14.06 14.48
N ILE A 653 -47.01 14.94 14.29
CA ILE A 653 -45.73 14.91 15.02
C ILE A 653 -45.97 15.43 16.45
N SER A 654 -45.53 14.69 17.47
CA SER A 654 -45.74 15.07 18.88
C SER A 654 -44.90 16.29 19.28
N ASP A 655 -45.32 17.02 20.32
CA ASP A 655 -44.56 18.19 20.80
C ASP A 655 -43.14 17.82 21.25
N ALA A 656 -42.96 16.66 21.89
CA ALA A 656 -41.65 16.17 22.33
C ALA A 656 -40.75 15.74 21.15
N GLU A 657 -41.34 15.12 20.12
CA GLU A 657 -40.64 14.76 18.88
C GLU A 657 -40.18 16.01 18.13
N ARG A 658 -41.05 17.01 18.05
CA ARG A 658 -40.77 18.32 17.47
C ARG A 658 -39.64 19.04 18.20
N GLU A 659 -39.70 19.11 19.53
CA GLU A 659 -38.63 19.69 20.35
C GLU A 659 -37.29 18.96 20.15
N TRP A 660 -37.30 17.64 19.99
CA TRP A 660 -36.09 16.84 19.76
C TRP A 660 -35.49 17.07 18.37
N VAL A 661 -36.29 16.95 17.30
CA VAL A 661 -35.86 17.21 15.90
C VAL A 661 -35.36 18.66 15.72
N GLU A 662 -35.97 19.64 16.40
CA GLU A 662 -35.52 21.03 16.39
C GLU A 662 -34.19 21.24 17.14
N MET A 663 -33.86 20.44 18.16
CA MET A 663 -32.55 20.45 18.83
C MET A 663 -31.43 19.85 17.98
N GLU A 664 -31.73 18.81 17.20
CA GLU A 664 -30.79 18.22 16.23
C GLU A 664 -30.57 19.12 14.99
N GLY A 665 -31.27 20.27 14.93
CA GLY A 665 -31.03 21.35 13.96
C GLY A 665 -31.96 21.36 12.76
N PHE A 666 -32.94 20.45 12.71
CA PHE A 666 -33.91 20.38 11.61
C PHE A 666 -35.10 21.31 11.82
N SER A 667 -35.61 21.88 10.73
CA SER A 667 -36.88 22.62 10.73
C SER A 667 -37.99 21.70 10.21
N ILE A 668 -39.07 21.56 10.99
CA ILE A 668 -40.26 20.80 10.58
C ILE A 668 -41.18 21.70 9.74
N GLY A 669 -41.52 21.24 8.54
CA GLY A 669 -42.50 21.84 7.63
C GLY A 669 -43.84 21.11 7.62
N ASP A 670 -44.84 21.74 6.98
CA ASP A 670 -46.06 21.04 6.54
C ASP A 670 -45.78 20.31 5.21
N PRO A 671 -46.32 19.09 5.01
CA PRO A 671 -46.04 18.27 3.83
C PRO A 671 -46.67 18.87 2.56
N VAL A 672 -45.96 18.76 1.44
CA VAL A 672 -46.34 19.41 0.16
C VAL A 672 -47.57 18.74 -0.49
N SER A 673 -47.83 17.47 -0.15
CA SER A 673 -49.01 16.71 -0.55
C SER A 673 -49.51 15.86 0.62
N LEU A 674 -50.82 15.64 0.71
CA LEU A 674 -51.41 14.65 1.63
C LEU A 674 -51.49 13.24 1.03
N ASP A 675 -51.17 13.10 -0.26
CA ASP A 675 -51.25 11.85 -1.04
C ASP A 675 -49.87 11.17 -1.22
N SER A 676 -48.81 11.70 -0.58
CA SER A 676 -47.42 11.27 -0.71
C SER A 676 -46.71 11.36 0.65
N LEU A 677 -45.80 10.43 0.93
CA LEU A 677 -44.89 10.47 2.08
C LEU A 677 -43.53 9.89 1.70
N GLY A 678 -42.46 10.64 1.97
CA GLY A 678 -41.10 10.24 1.67
C GLY A 678 -40.09 11.35 1.89
N GLU A 679 -39.05 11.36 1.06
CA GLU A 679 -37.92 12.27 1.20
C GLU A 679 -38.33 13.74 1.30
N ARG A 680 -37.85 14.37 2.38
CA ARG A 680 -37.96 15.80 2.63
C ARG A 680 -39.38 16.35 2.75
N ASP A 681 -40.39 15.48 2.93
CA ASP A 681 -41.78 15.90 3.12
C ASP A 681 -42.02 16.59 4.48
N PHE A 682 -41.22 16.30 5.52
CA PHE A 682 -41.35 16.93 6.85
C PHE A 682 -40.10 17.69 7.33
N THR A 683 -38.89 17.17 7.09
CA THR A 683 -37.62 17.81 7.48
C THR A 683 -36.56 17.60 6.38
N GLY A 684 -35.45 18.34 6.42
CA GLY A 684 -34.33 18.12 5.50
C GLY A 684 -33.72 16.71 5.52
N GLY A 685 -33.91 15.95 6.61
CA GLY A 685 -33.40 14.59 6.83
C GLY A 685 -34.49 13.52 6.95
N SER A 686 -35.73 13.86 6.59
CA SER A 686 -36.87 12.93 6.63
C SER A 686 -36.97 12.06 5.38
N GLY A 687 -37.40 10.80 5.53
CA GLY A 687 -37.42 9.79 4.46
C GLY A 687 -37.77 8.38 4.96
N TRP A 688 -37.43 7.35 4.17
CA TRP A 688 -37.69 5.94 4.50
C TRP A 688 -36.40 5.19 4.85
N MET A 689 -36.31 4.72 6.10
CA MET A 689 -35.29 3.79 6.57
C MET A 689 -35.79 2.35 6.51
N ILE A 690 -34.87 1.40 6.62
CA ILE A 690 -35.18 -0.02 6.63
C ILE A 690 -34.33 -0.80 7.64
N THR A 691 -34.96 -1.70 8.39
CA THR A 691 -34.26 -2.84 9.01
C THR A 691 -34.60 -4.16 8.32
N LEU A 692 -33.63 -5.07 8.34
CA LEU A 692 -33.80 -6.49 8.05
C LEU A 692 -33.43 -7.23 9.35
N ASN A 693 -34.30 -8.07 9.91
CA ASN A 693 -34.05 -8.80 11.17
C ASN A 693 -33.52 -7.91 12.31
N ASP A 694 -34.17 -6.76 12.53
CA ASP A 694 -33.91 -5.81 13.63
C ASP A 694 -32.55 -5.08 13.59
N TYR A 695 -31.85 -5.05 12.44
CA TYR A 695 -30.72 -4.14 12.18
C TYR A 695 -30.87 -3.39 10.87
N PHE A 696 -30.35 -2.16 10.81
CA PHE A 696 -30.33 -1.35 9.59
C PHE A 696 -29.28 -1.88 8.61
N ILE A 697 -29.67 -2.05 7.34
CA ILE A 697 -28.76 -2.51 6.29
C ILE A 697 -28.01 -1.32 5.67
N GLY A 698 -26.70 -1.48 5.43
CA GLY A 698 -25.88 -0.51 4.68
C GLY A 698 -25.96 -0.74 3.17
N SER A 699 -26.20 -1.98 2.74
CA SER A 699 -26.45 -2.33 1.34
C SER A 699 -27.82 -1.84 0.84
N SER A 700 -27.93 -1.43 -0.43
CA SER A 700 -29.23 -1.13 -1.07
C SER A 700 -30.22 -2.30 -0.94
N MET A 701 -31.50 -1.97 -0.73
CA MET A 701 -32.61 -2.93 -0.79
C MET A 701 -32.67 -3.72 -2.11
N GLY A 702 -32.12 -3.18 -3.20
CA GLY A 702 -32.10 -3.82 -4.52
C GLY A 702 -30.93 -4.78 -4.76
N SER A 703 -29.90 -4.80 -3.91
CA SER A 703 -28.90 -5.89 -3.87
C SER A 703 -29.13 -6.87 -2.73
N ARG A 704 -29.83 -6.47 -1.67
CA ARG A 704 -30.11 -7.32 -0.51
C ARG A 704 -31.15 -8.41 -0.82
N ALA A 705 -30.71 -9.66 -0.99
CA ALA A 705 -31.59 -10.83 -1.13
C ALA A 705 -32.22 -11.27 0.21
N ILE A 706 -33.41 -11.88 0.14
CA ILE A 706 -34.21 -12.31 1.31
C ILE A 706 -34.12 -13.82 1.61
N ARG A 707 -34.31 -14.18 2.89
CA ARG A 707 -34.34 -15.56 3.43
C ARG A 707 -35.76 -15.96 3.86
N ASP A 708 -36.03 -17.26 3.99
CA ASP A 708 -37.21 -17.73 4.73
C ASP A 708 -37.10 -17.33 6.21
N GLY A 709 -38.17 -16.76 6.76
CA GLY A 709 -38.21 -16.24 8.12
C GLY A 709 -37.71 -14.80 8.31
N ASP A 710 -37.18 -14.12 7.29
CA ASP A 710 -36.73 -12.73 7.40
C ASP A 710 -37.87 -11.78 7.81
N GLN A 711 -37.54 -10.79 8.63
CA GLN A 711 -38.38 -9.63 8.96
C GLN A 711 -37.86 -8.39 8.25
N ILE A 712 -38.68 -7.82 7.36
CA ILE A 712 -38.43 -6.54 6.68
C ILE A 712 -39.31 -5.48 7.37
N HIS A 713 -38.69 -4.42 7.88
CA HIS A 713 -39.41 -3.31 8.50
C HIS A 713 -38.98 -1.99 7.85
N ILE A 714 -39.92 -1.37 7.13
CA ILE A 714 -39.78 -0.04 6.53
C ILE A 714 -40.30 1.01 7.52
N LEU A 715 -39.44 1.95 7.93
CA LEU A 715 -39.74 2.96 8.94
C LEU A 715 -39.61 4.37 8.35
N TYR A 716 -40.56 5.25 8.63
CA TYR A 716 -40.39 6.68 8.34
C TYR A 716 -39.50 7.34 9.40
N THR A 717 -38.59 8.23 8.97
CA THR A 717 -37.70 9.03 9.83
C THR A 717 -37.94 10.53 9.66
N LEU A 718 -37.65 11.31 10.70
CA LEU A 718 -37.53 12.78 10.71
C LEU A 718 -36.06 13.27 10.83
N ASP A 719 -35.11 12.43 11.24
CA ASP A 719 -33.69 12.78 11.39
C ASP A 719 -32.76 11.60 11.02
N VAL A 720 -32.71 11.27 9.72
CA VAL A 720 -31.75 10.30 9.12
C VAL A 720 -31.65 8.95 9.87
N GLY A 721 -32.74 8.55 10.53
CA GLY A 721 -32.89 7.31 11.28
C GLY A 721 -32.64 7.40 12.79
N LYS A 722 -32.08 8.49 13.35
CA LYS A 722 -31.78 8.59 14.79
C LYS A 722 -33.03 8.45 15.67
N ASP A 723 -34.13 9.07 15.26
CA ASP A 723 -35.46 8.99 15.89
C ASP A 723 -35.99 7.54 15.97
N VAL A 724 -35.69 6.74 14.95
CA VAL A 724 -36.02 5.30 14.88
C VAL A 724 -34.88 4.37 15.33
N GLY A 725 -33.82 4.91 15.94
CA GLY A 725 -32.77 4.13 16.61
C GLY A 725 -31.54 3.74 15.77
N VAL A 726 -31.28 4.42 14.65
CA VAL A 726 -30.00 4.36 13.93
C VAL A 726 -28.91 5.07 14.75
N ASP A 727 -27.69 4.53 14.72
CA ASP A 727 -26.47 5.24 15.11
C ASP A 727 -25.79 5.80 13.84
N PRO A 728 -25.92 7.11 13.53
CA PRO A 728 -25.38 7.68 12.30
C PRO A 728 -23.87 7.92 12.36
N ASP A 729 -23.29 8.08 13.57
CA ASP A 729 -21.84 8.22 13.77
C ASP A 729 -21.10 6.90 13.47
N ALA A 730 -21.86 5.82 13.27
CA ALA A 730 -21.38 4.48 12.98
C ALA A 730 -20.98 4.24 11.51
N GLY A 731 -21.02 5.26 10.65
CA GLY A 731 -20.42 5.26 9.30
C GLY A 731 -21.20 4.48 8.23
N ILE A 732 -22.52 4.36 8.37
CA ILE A 732 -23.38 3.53 7.50
C ILE A 732 -23.81 4.29 6.23
N TYR A 733 -23.63 5.62 6.17
CA TYR A 733 -24.23 6.50 5.16
C TYR A 733 -23.30 7.65 4.67
N GLU A 734 -22.08 7.34 4.21
CA GLU A 734 -21.23 8.26 3.40
C GLU A 734 -21.32 7.97 1.89
#